data_AF-A0AA39CC93-F1
#
_entry.id   AF-A0AA39CC93-F1
#
_cell.length_a   1.000
_cell.length_b   1.000
_cell.length_c   1.000
_cell.angle_alpha   90.00
_cell.angle_beta   90.00
_cell.angle_gamma   90.00
#
_symmetry.space_group_name_H-M   'P 1'
#
loop_
_entity.id
_entity.type
_entity.pdbx_description
1 polymer ?
#
loop_
_entity_poly.entity_id
_entity_poly.type
_entity_poly.pdbx_seq_one_letter_code
_entity_poly.pdbx_strand_id
1 'polypeptide(L)'
;MSGMLPLDDPLFPLSYQLPVQKFDVWASKHVEYCQLHLLKDAVIGVDASYYLNLRFNGNNEEPLKHALGGQPFTFKKIVEEDVAFLRQNGITLIFVFDGLDYVNKSLPNSQSAESRRVQDGAWHHYLNGDSKRTVIDFGKAEYDVDSTTRSLQKLLAENDVQYMVAPYSATAQLSYLLKLEDQYIDAVMGSTECFLFGMDRVVTDFNLNDSTLSLISRATCEGILKADKDLLRDAQLILGTSFTPTFPVLEVMAATKATGISDAVALLKGFGNSVTQLCIFHRENPQVQSLKYADRYKKAIMTIRHHVIMDKKGVVGPLNFDYAPGDVHEFVGQRLPEELFFYISRGILGPEIPNWLTSGEIVLSLPGGVLDSEPYRRLVIELLNPFRSESLKILAESLNYYYQSRVIKVTPWVNQDTSNLTIEIRYAPAMKQKLGQWKVRGSQIETVVGKGENVNLFLPCLRSLKDTSFAKDTITKERVEHPALTTANEVVANTVFRYLQVRGYVDEQHNLTTWGKALEAALAVADEEYTIVGIEMLRMGLFTGNFASGDPVSKTDKDHDRKVNTNLICKIACLSRIRHKPVGFVGPLDRQLLTFARKITAVRTTLRELLETIMTSMFLNGEIDRDREDWTSLAQMLPFASDNGSGNGIAAKTYLDAVSEEAEVTDALKTAIKQQEGKYSWFGQLRGGGTLTKSLDQAWKVWDAIYAATQIPGTDVKETKLFTEANDWLSPRR
;
A
#
# COMPACT_ATOMS: atom_id res chain seq x y z
N MET A 1 -14.82 -46.94 -6.75
CA MET A 1 -16.00 -46.42 -7.47
C MET A 1 -15.85 -44.93 -7.58
N SER A 2 -15.54 -44.48 -8.80
CA SER A 2 -15.18 -43.13 -9.18
C SER A 2 -16.43 -42.25 -9.34
N GLY A 3 -16.54 -41.20 -8.53
CA GLY A 3 -17.49 -40.10 -8.75
C GLY A 3 -16.76 -38.92 -9.38
N MET A 4 -16.94 -38.73 -10.69
CA MET A 4 -16.55 -37.51 -11.40
C MET A 4 -17.45 -36.35 -10.93
N LEU A 5 -16.84 -35.25 -10.48
CA LEU A 5 -17.49 -33.95 -10.42
C LEU A 5 -17.37 -33.28 -11.80
N PRO A 6 -18.39 -32.55 -12.29
CA PRO A 6 -18.38 -31.99 -13.63
C PRO A 6 -17.48 -30.75 -13.71
N LEU A 7 -16.50 -30.81 -14.61
CA LEU A 7 -15.76 -29.68 -15.14
C LEU A 7 -16.59 -29.04 -16.25
N ASP A 8 -17.45 -28.09 -15.90
CA ASP A 8 -18.07 -27.18 -16.86
C ASP A 8 -17.75 -25.74 -16.44
N ASP A 9 -16.59 -25.27 -16.85
CA ASP A 9 -16.31 -23.85 -17.02
C ASP A 9 -15.89 -23.67 -18.49
N PRO A 10 -16.65 -22.96 -19.34
CA PRO A 10 -16.32 -22.86 -20.74
C PRO A 10 -15.01 -22.08 -20.89
N LEU A 11 -13.95 -22.81 -21.25
CA LEU A 11 -12.71 -22.28 -21.80
C LEU A 11 -13.07 -21.36 -22.99
N PHE A 12 -13.17 -20.06 -22.73
CA PHE A 12 -13.16 -19.06 -23.80
C PHE A 12 -11.84 -19.23 -24.58
N PRO A 13 -11.87 -19.34 -25.91
CA PRO A 13 -10.67 -19.50 -26.70
C PRO A 13 -9.75 -18.29 -26.48
N LEU A 14 -8.45 -18.58 -26.32
CA LEU A 14 -7.35 -17.61 -26.31
C LEU A 14 -7.38 -16.76 -27.59
N SER A 15 -8.13 -15.67 -27.59
CA SER A 15 -7.85 -14.55 -28.49
C SER A 15 -6.74 -13.73 -27.85
N TYR A 16 -5.55 -13.75 -28.46
CA TYR A 16 -4.54 -12.73 -28.21
C TYR A 16 -5.08 -11.41 -28.78
N GLN A 17 -5.91 -10.72 -28.02
CA GLN A 17 -6.24 -9.33 -28.33
C GLN A 17 -4.98 -8.49 -28.08
N LEU A 18 -4.49 -7.79 -29.10
CA LEU A 18 -3.45 -6.80 -28.88
C LEU A 18 -4.08 -5.67 -28.05
N PRO A 19 -3.49 -5.27 -26.91
CA PRO A 19 -4.02 -4.16 -26.14
C PRO A 19 -3.94 -2.87 -26.97
N VAL A 20 -4.92 -1.98 -26.79
CA VAL A 20 -4.87 -0.62 -27.35
C VAL A 20 -3.62 0.08 -26.83
N GLN A 21 -2.76 0.55 -27.74
CA GLN A 21 -1.54 1.27 -27.39
C GLN A 21 -1.92 2.61 -26.76
N LYS A 22 -1.60 2.77 -25.47
CA LYS A 22 -1.78 4.00 -24.71
C LYS A 22 -0.92 5.14 -25.23
N PHE A 23 -1.31 6.37 -24.90
CA PHE A 23 -0.64 7.57 -25.44
C PHE A 23 0.82 7.66 -24.99
N ASP A 24 1.15 7.34 -23.73
CA ASP A 24 2.53 7.32 -23.22
C ASP A 24 3.46 6.43 -24.06
N VAL A 25 2.97 5.26 -24.49
CA VAL A 25 3.75 4.29 -25.28
C VAL A 25 4.03 4.81 -26.70
N TRP A 26 3.11 5.60 -27.26
CA TRP A 26 3.34 6.26 -28.53
C TRP A 26 4.29 7.46 -28.36
N ALA A 27 4.05 8.28 -27.33
CA ALA A 27 4.79 9.51 -27.07
C ALA A 27 6.26 9.26 -26.70
N SER A 28 6.57 8.12 -26.07
CA SER A 28 7.94 7.71 -25.74
C SER A 28 8.86 7.52 -26.97
N LYS A 29 8.30 7.47 -28.19
CA LYS A 29 9.07 7.45 -29.44
C LYS A 29 9.51 8.83 -29.92
N HIS A 30 9.03 9.88 -29.26
CA HIS A 30 9.22 11.28 -29.63
C HIS A 30 9.85 12.08 -28.48
N VAL A 31 10.80 11.44 -27.78
CA VAL A 31 11.53 12.01 -26.64
C VAL A 31 12.58 13.02 -27.11
N GLU A 32 12.58 14.17 -26.46
CA GLU A 32 13.62 15.20 -26.54
C GLU A 32 14.55 15.04 -25.33
N TYR A 33 15.84 15.32 -25.51
CA TYR A 33 16.83 15.21 -24.43
C TYR A 33 17.32 16.59 -23.99
N CYS A 34 17.34 16.83 -22.68
CA CYS A 34 17.93 18.03 -22.08
C CYS A 34 19.11 17.64 -21.19
N GLN A 35 20.22 18.37 -21.30
CA GLN A 35 21.41 18.11 -20.49
C GLN A 35 21.21 18.61 -19.05
N LEU A 36 21.55 17.79 -18.05
CA LEU A 36 21.30 18.12 -16.63
C LEU A 36 22.04 19.38 -16.17
N HIS A 37 23.24 19.64 -16.71
CA HIS A 37 24.00 20.84 -16.35
C HIS A 37 23.30 22.16 -16.71
N LEU A 38 22.33 22.14 -17.64
CA LEU A 38 21.51 23.30 -18.00
C LEU A 38 20.39 23.56 -16.98
N LEU A 39 20.15 22.62 -16.08
CA LEU A 39 19.08 22.65 -15.08
C LEU A 39 19.63 22.87 -13.68
N LYS A 40 20.83 23.45 -13.57
CA LYS A 40 21.39 23.81 -12.28
C LYS A 40 20.43 24.77 -11.56
N ASP A 41 20.17 24.49 -10.30
CA ASP A 41 19.26 25.21 -9.41
C ASP A 41 17.77 25.05 -9.77
N ALA A 42 17.43 24.18 -10.73
CA ALA A 42 16.04 23.90 -11.08
C ALA A 42 15.33 23.03 -10.03
N VAL A 43 14.03 23.26 -9.87
CA VAL A 43 13.14 22.48 -9.02
C VAL A 43 12.21 21.64 -9.87
N ILE A 44 12.29 20.32 -9.75
CA ILE A 44 11.41 19.38 -10.45
C ILE A 44 10.34 18.87 -9.48
N GLY A 45 9.08 19.14 -9.81
CA GLY A 45 7.95 18.50 -9.16
C GLY A 45 7.76 17.09 -9.69
N VAL A 46 7.69 16.10 -8.81
CA VAL A 46 7.66 14.67 -9.16
C VAL A 46 6.32 14.08 -8.74
N ASP A 47 5.58 13.53 -9.70
CA ASP A 47 4.46 12.63 -9.39
C ASP A 47 5.01 11.33 -8.80
N ALA A 48 4.70 11.09 -7.53
CA ALA A 48 5.27 9.98 -6.77
C ALA A 48 4.83 8.61 -7.32
N SER A 49 3.57 8.48 -7.73
CA SER A 49 3.02 7.23 -8.28
C SER A 49 3.65 6.94 -9.65
N TYR A 50 3.86 7.95 -10.48
CA TYR A 50 4.58 7.84 -11.73
C TYR A 50 6.03 7.40 -11.52
N TYR A 51 6.75 8.06 -10.61
CA TYR A 51 8.14 7.73 -10.29
C TYR A 51 8.31 6.27 -9.85
N LEU A 52 7.44 5.79 -8.95
CA LEU A 52 7.46 4.40 -8.50
C LEU A 52 7.14 3.43 -9.63
N ASN A 53 6.17 3.74 -10.48
CA ASN A 53 5.84 2.93 -11.65
C ASN A 53 7.03 2.84 -12.61
N LEU A 54 7.71 3.95 -12.87
CA LEU A 54 8.88 3.99 -13.72
C LEU A 54 10.00 3.09 -13.19
N ARG A 55 10.30 3.18 -11.88
CA ARG A 55 11.38 2.40 -11.27
C ARG A 55 11.06 0.93 -11.04
N PHE A 56 9.81 0.57 -10.76
CA PHE A 56 9.44 -0.81 -10.47
C PHE A 56 8.84 -1.57 -11.65
N ASN A 57 8.05 -0.90 -12.49
CA ASN A 57 7.32 -1.50 -13.60
C ASN A 57 7.95 -1.17 -14.96
N GLY A 58 8.73 -0.07 -15.05
CA GLY A 58 9.47 0.29 -16.27
C GLY A 58 10.70 -0.58 -16.53
N ASN A 59 11.41 -0.99 -15.47
CA ASN A 59 12.63 -1.79 -15.55
C ASN A 59 12.47 -3.16 -14.88
N ASN A 60 12.97 -4.21 -15.55
CA ASN A 60 12.88 -5.61 -15.08
C ASN A 60 14.05 -6.04 -14.19
N GLU A 61 14.56 -5.13 -13.34
CA GLU A 61 15.67 -5.43 -12.42
C GLU A 61 15.29 -6.44 -11.33
N GLU A 62 14.04 -6.41 -10.88
CA GLU A 62 13.45 -7.41 -9.98
C GLU A 62 12.21 -8.05 -10.60
N PRO A 63 12.37 -9.07 -11.45
CA PRO A 63 11.23 -9.71 -12.10
C PRO A 63 10.37 -10.50 -11.12
N LEU A 64 10.94 -11.06 -10.05
CA LEU A 64 10.24 -11.92 -9.09
C LEU A 64 9.63 -11.17 -7.89
N LYS A 65 9.61 -9.83 -7.89
CA LYS A 65 9.03 -9.02 -6.81
C LYS A 65 7.58 -9.39 -6.47
N HIS A 66 6.79 -9.78 -7.47
CA HIS A 66 5.40 -10.23 -7.29
C HIS A 66 5.28 -11.57 -6.57
N ALA A 67 6.23 -12.48 -6.81
CA ALA A 67 6.22 -13.82 -6.24
C ALA A 67 6.63 -13.82 -4.75
N LEU A 68 7.34 -12.78 -4.31
CA LEU A 68 7.72 -12.58 -2.92
C LEU A 68 6.73 -11.68 -2.17
N GLY A 69 6.12 -10.71 -2.86
CA GLY A 69 5.40 -9.64 -2.20
C GLY A 69 6.34 -8.79 -1.33
N GLY A 70 5.75 -7.93 -0.50
CA GLY A 70 6.54 -6.97 0.27
C GLY A 70 7.23 -5.94 -0.61
N GLN A 71 8.06 -5.09 0.03
CA GLN A 71 8.80 -4.03 -0.64
C GLN A 71 9.97 -4.62 -1.45
N PRO A 72 10.21 -4.19 -2.71
CA PRO A 72 11.34 -4.65 -3.52
C PRO A 72 12.68 -4.42 -2.81
N PHE A 73 13.69 -5.27 -3.08
CA PHE A 73 14.98 -5.22 -2.37
C PHE A 73 15.87 -4.05 -2.79
N THR A 74 15.75 -3.62 -4.04
CA THR A 74 16.45 -2.51 -4.68
C THR A 74 15.84 -1.16 -4.36
N PHE A 75 14.60 -1.11 -3.86
CA PHE A 75 13.85 0.14 -3.71
C PHE A 75 14.61 1.23 -2.95
N LYS A 76 15.13 0.93 -1.75
CA LYS A 76 15.88 1.91 -0.96
C LYS A 76 17.10 2.45 -1.73
N LYS A 77 17.85 1.53 -2.36
CA LYS A 77 19.05 1.87 -3.13
C LYS A 77 18.70 2.77 -4.32
N ILE A 78 17.68 2.41 -5.10
CA ILE A 78 17.25 3.18 -6.28
C ILE A 78 16.86 4.60 -5.89
N VAL A 79 16.05 4.78 -4.85
CA VAL A 79 15.61 6.11 -4.40
C VAL A 79 16.80 6.95 -3.93
N GLU A 80 17.69 6.38 -3.12
CA GLU A 80 18.88 7.09 -2.62
C GLU A 80 19.82 7.49 -3.76
N GLU A 81 20.06 6.59 -4.72
CA GLU A 81 20.92 6.86 -5.89
C GLU A 81 20.32 7.95 -6.79
N ASP A 82 19.02 7.87 -7.08
CA ASP A 82 18.30 8.86 -7.89
C ASP A 82 18.33 10.26 -7.27
N VAL A 83 17.99 10.35 -5.97
CA VAL A 83 17.99 11.61 -5.22
C VAL A 83 19.41 12.19 -5.16
N ALA A 84 20.41 11.36 -4.84
CA ALA A 84 21.79 11.80 -4.78
C ALA A 84 22.30 12.29 -6.15
N PHE A 85 21.98 11.57 -7.22
CA PHE A 85 22.39 11.91 -8.57
C PHE A 85 21.85 13.27 -9.03
N LEU A 86 20.55 13.52 -8.85
CA LEU A 86 19.94 14.79 -9.23
C LEU A 86 20.44 15.95 -8.35
N ARG A 87 20.59 15.71 -7.04
CA ARG A 87 21.18 16.70 -6.12
C ARG A 87 22.61 17.07 -6.49
N GLN A 88 23.44 16.11 -6.90
CA GLN A 88 24.81 16.37 -7.37
C GLN A 88 24.86 17.24 -8.63
N ASN A 89 23.81 17.21 -9.45
CA ASN A 89 23.65 18.08 -10.61
C ASN A 89 22.99 19.44 -10.28
N GLY A 90 22.77 19.73 -8.99
CA GLY A 90 22.16 20.98 -8.53
C GLY A 90 20.64 21.04 -8.74
N ILE A 91 19.97 19.90 -8.91
CA ILE A 91 18.52 19.82 -9.12
C ILE A 91 17.84 19.48 -7.79
N THR A 92 16.80 20.24 -7.44
CA THR A 92 15.96 19.98 -6.27
C THR A 92 14.71 19.21 -6.69
N LEU A 93 14.33 18.21 -5.89
CA LEU A 93 13.11 17.43 -6.11
C LEU A 93 12.05 17.77 -5.06
N ILE A 94 10.80 17.86 -5.50
CA ILE A 94 9.63 17.94 -4.62
C ILE A 94 8.64 16.85 -5.05
N PHE A 95 8.36 15.89 -4.18
CA PHE A 95 7.42 14.81 -4.47
C PHE A 95 5.99 15.21 -4.13
N VAL A 96 5.06 14.92 -5.03
CA VAL A 96 3.62 15.08 -4.80
C VAL A 96 2.97 13.70 -4.93
N PHE A 97 2.29 13.29 -3.86
CA PHE A 97 1.53 12.05 -3.79
C PHE A 97 0.05 12.30 -4.10
N ASP A 98 -0.62 11.31 -4.68
CA ASP A 98 -2.09 11.31 -4.75
C ASP A 98 -2.68 11.25 -3.33
N GLY A 99 -3.77 11.99 -3.12
CA GLY A 99 -4.60 11.93 -1.92
C GLY A 99 -5.88 11.17 -2.17
N LEU A 100 -7.02 11.83 -2.02
CA LEU A 100 -8.32 11.19 -2.13
C LEU A 100 -8.65 10.77 -3.57
N ASP A 101 -9.51 9.77 -3.67
CA ASP A 101 -10.05 9.32 -4.94
C ASP A 101 -11.17 10.25 -5.39
N TYR A 102 -11.13 10.63 -6.67
CA TYR A 102 -12.26 11.31 -7.31
C TYR A 102 -13.28 10.31 -7.83
N VAL A 103 -14.49 10.79 -8.14
CA VAL A 103 -15.59 9.92 -8.59
C VAL A 103 -15.22 9.22 -9.89
N ASN A 104 -15.41 7.90 -9.93
CA ASN A 104 -15.03 7.02 -11.06
C ASN A 104 -13.53 6.95 -11.37
N LYS A 105 -12.63 7.24 -10.40
CA LYS A 105 -11.21 6.91 -10.57
C LYS A 105 -11.07 5.43 -10.93
N SER A 106 -10.31 5.16 -12.00
CA SER A 106 -10.05 3.79 -12.43
C SER A 106 -9.21 3.05 -11.40
N LEU A 107 -9.44 1.73 -11.27
CA LEU A 107 -8.58 0.88 -10.46
C LEU A 107 -7.14 0.91 -11.01
N PRO A 108 -6.11 0.83 -10.16
CA PRO A 108 -4.74 0.68 -10.60
C PRO A 108 -4.56 -0.54 -11.52
N ASN A 109 -3.69 -0.43 -12.51
CA ASN A 109 -3.39 -1.51 -13.45
C ASN A 109 -2.85 -2.78 -12.76
N SER A 110 -2.17 -2.63 -11.61
CA SER A 110 -1.73 -3.74 -10.75
C SER A 110 -2.90 -4.63 -10.31
N GLN A 111 -4.11 -4.07 -10.22
CA GLN A 111 -5.36 -4.74 -9.88
C GLN A 111 -6.22 -5.09 -11.11
N SER A 112 -5.70 -4.94 -12.33
CA SER A 112 -6.40 -5.33 -13.54
C SER A 112 -6.57 -6.86 -13.66
N ALA A 113 -7.58 -7.29 -14.42
CA ALA A 113 -7.77 -8.71 -14.72
C ALA A 113 -6.58 -9.29 -15.52
N GLU A 114 -5.96 -8.48 -16.38
CA GLU A 114 -4.80 -8.89 -17.17
C GLU A 114 -3.56 -9.09 -16.28
N SER A 115 -3.27 -8.17 -15.37
CA SER A 115 -2.16 -8.33 -14.40
C SER A 115 -2.31 -9.62 -13.59
N ARG A 116 -3.53 -9.93 -13.11
CA ARG A 116 -3.81 -11.19 -12.41
C ARG A 116 -3.56 -12.41 -13.29
N ARG A 117 -4.06 -12.39 -14.53
CA ARG A 117 -3.89 -13.48 -15.49
C ARG A 117 -2.41 -13.77 -15.78
N VAL A 118 -1.61 -12.73 -15.97
CA VAL A 118 -0.16 -12.84 -16.19
C VAL A 118 0.53 -13.52 -15.01
N GLN A 119 0.18 -13.12 -13.78
CA GLN A 119 0.75 -13.72 -12.57
C GLN A 119 0.32 -15.17 -12.36
N ASP A 120 -0.93 -15.53 -12.65
CA ASP A 120 -1.40 -16.92 -12.61
C ASP A 120 -0.69 -17.78 -13.66
N GLY A 121 -0.46 -17.25 -14.86
CA GLY A 121 0.36 -17.87 -15.89
C GLY A 121 1.81 -18.11 -15.42
N ALA A 122 2.41 -17.13 -14.76
CA ALA A 122 3.77 -17.25 -14.22
C ALA A 122 3.86 -18.34 -13.14
N TRP A 123 2.86 -18.44 -12.25
CA TRP A 123 2.77 -19.53 -11.27
C TRP A 123 2.59 -20.90 -11.92
N HIS A 124 1.78 -21.01 -12.98
CA HIS A 124 1.63 -22.24 -13.73
C HIS A 124 2.95 -22.69 -14.37
N HIS A 125 3.73 -21.78 -14.95
CA HIS A 125 5.06 -22.10 -15.47
C HIS A 125 6.05 -22.51 -14.38
N TYR A 126 5.99 -21.87 -13.22
CA TYR A 126 6.85 -22.21 -12.08
C TYR A 126 6.58 -23.62 -11.58
N LEU A 127 5.30 -23.99 -11.40
CA LEU A 127 4.88 -25.31 -10.95
C LEU A 127 5.25 -26.43 -11.94
N ASN A 128 5.36 -26.11 -13.24
CA ASN A 128 5.80 -27.04 -14.28
C ASN A 128 7.33 -27.06 -14.48
N GLY A 129 8.11 -26.30 -13.70
CA GLY A 129 9.57 -26.27 -13.76
C GLY A 129 10.17 -25.39 -14.88
N ASP A 130 9.37 -24.56 -15.55
CA ASP A 130 9.86 -23.65 -16.61
C ASP A 130 10.30 -22.29 -16.01
N SER A 131 11.49 -22.28 -15.41
CA SER A 131 12.05 -21.11 -14.73
C SER A 131 12.22 -19.88 -15.65
N LYS A 132 12.55 -20.11 -16.93
CA LYS A 132 12.75 -19.01 -17.90
C LYS A 132 11.44 -18.29 -18.17
N ARG A 133 10.36 -19.02 -18.44
CA ARG A 133 9.04 -18.40 -18.67
C ARG A 133 8.47 -17.78 -17.40
N THR A 134 8.68 -18.39 -16.24
CA THR A 134 8.30 -17.81 -14.95
C THR A 134 8.86 -16.40 -14.76
N VAL A 135 10.15 -16.21 -15.00
CA VAL A 135 10.81 -14.90 -14.86
C VAL A 135 10.26 -13.89 -15.87
N ILE A 136 10.07 -14.32 -17.12
CA ILE A 136 9.53 -13.46 -18.19
C ILE A 136 8.11 -13.01 -17.86
N ASP A 137 7.23 -13.91 -17.42
CA ASP A 137 5.83 -13.59 -17.19
C ASP A 137 5.64 -12.80 -15.90
N PHE A 138 6.35 -13.11 -14.81
CA PHE A 138 6.34 -12.22 -13.65
C PHE A 138 6.89 -10.82 -13.97
N GLY A 139 7.89 -10.71 -14.86
CA GLY A 139 8.40 -9.43 -15.35
C GLY A 139 7.44 -8.65 -16.26
N LYS A 140 6.28 -9.21 -16.64
CA LYS A 140 5.21 -8.48 -17.35
C LYS A 140 4.13 -7.97 -16.40
N ALA A 141 4.08 -8.47 -15.17
CA ALA A 141 3.06 -8.06 -14.21
C ALA A 141 3.36 -6.67 -13.64
N GLU A 142 2.31 -5.93 -13.28
CA GLU A 142 2.46 -4.60 -12.70
C GLU A 142 2.43 -4.65 -11.17
N TYR A 143 3.40 -3.97 -10.55
CA TYR A 143 3.59 -3.96 -9.11
C TYR A 143 2.70 -2.90 -8.50
N ASP A 144 2.14 -3.22 -7.34
CA ASP A 144 1.25 -2.34 -6.61
C ASP A 144 2.04 -1.23 -5.88
N VAL A 145 2.27 -0.12 -6.59
CA VAL A 145 3.07 1.00 -6.11
C VAL A 145 2.41 1.76 -4.96
N ASP A 146 1.08 1.77 -4.89
CA ASP A 146 0.33 2.51 -3.87
C ASP A 146 0.66 1.99 -2.47
N SER A 147 0.86 0.67 -2.34
CA SER A 147 1.28 0.00 -1.11
C SER A 147 2.66 0.44 -0.59
N THR A 148 3.46 1.15 -1.41
CA THR A 148 4.80 1.63 -1.05
C THR A 148 4.85 3.13 -0.70
N THR A 149 3.73 3.84 -0.80
CA THR A 149 3.63 5.29 -0.54
C THR A 149 4.25 5.70 0.80
N ARG A 150 3.87 5.04 1.90
CA ARG A 150 4.41 5.34 3.24
C ARG A 150 5.91 5.08 3.34
N SER A 151 6.38 4.01 2.71
CA SER A 151 7.80 3.70 2.67
C SER A 151 8.59 4.71 1.84
N LEU A 152 8.03 5.23 0.73
CA LEU A 152 8.66 6.30 -0.04
C LEU A 152 8.70 7.60 0.78
N GLN A 153 7.59 8.01 1.40
CA GLN A 153 7.55 9.19 2.28
C GLN A 153 8.63 9.13 3.37
N LYS A 154 8.80 7.94 3.98
CA LYS A 154 9.87 7.70 4.95
C LYS A 154 11.26 7.90 4.37
N LEU A 155 11.54 7.29 3.22
CA LEU A 155 12.84 7.44 2.55
C LEU A 155 13.13 8.88 2.12
N LEU A 156 12.12 9.60 1.64
CA LEU A 156 12.24 11.01 1.28
C LEU A 156 12.57 11.86 2.50
N ALA A 157 11.87 11.65 3.62
CA ALA A 157 12.15 12.34 4.88
C ALA A 157 13.56 12.02 5.42
N GLU A 158 13.99 10.76 5.38
CA GLU A 158 15.34 10.32 5.77
C GLU A 158 16.45 10.96 4.90
N ASN A 159 16.11 11.41 3.69
CA ASN A 159 17.04 12.00 2.72
C ASN A 159 16.84 13.51 2.54
N ASP A 160 16.10 14.18 3.44
CA ASP A 160 15.79 15.61 3.37
C ASP A 160 15.15 16.06 2.05
N VAL A 161 14.30 15.22 1.47
CA VAL A 161 13.52 15.53 0.27
C VAL A 161 12.11 15.95 0.64
N GLN A 162 11.70 17.11 0.17
CA GLN A 162 10.38 17.64 0.43
C GLN A 162 9.30 16.83 -0.28
N TYR A 163 8.18 16.62 0.40
CA TYR A 163 7.00 16.05 -0.21
C TYR A 163 5.72 16.65 0.34
N MET A 164 4.64 16.49 -0.42
CA MET A 164 3.27 16.72 0.05
C MET A 164 2.32 15.68 -0.53
N VAL A 165 1.18 15.48 0.11
CA VAL A 165 0.04 14.75 -0.46
C VAL A 165 -0.96 15.75 -1.03
N ALA A 166 -1.32 15.62 -2.30
CA ALA A 166 -2.36 16.43 -2.92
C ALA A 166 -3.73 16.14 -2.29
N PRO A 167 -4.72 17.06 -2.36
CA PRO A 167 -6.08 16.73 -1.91
C PRO A 167 -6.69 15.55 -2.67
N TYR A 168 -6.40 15.46 -3.98
CA TYR A 168 -6.86 14.39 -4.86
C TYR A 168 -5.74 13.92 -5.79
N SER A 169 -5.54 14.56 -6.96
CA SER A 169 -4.54 14.12 -7.94
C SER A 169 -3.23 14.90 -7.80
N ALA A 170 -2.12 14.17 -7.77
CA ALA A 170 -0.77 14.74 -7.81
C ALA A 170 -0.55 15.57 -9.07
N THR A 171 -0.94 15.06 -10.24
CA THR A 171 -0.87 15.76 -11.53
C THR A 171 -1.56 17.13 -11.50
N ALA A 172 -2.74 17.20 -10.90
CA ALA A 172 -3.48 18.46 -10.79
C ALA A 172 -2.76 19.47 -9.87
N GLN A 173 -2.27 18.99 -8.71
CA GLN A 173 -1.52 19.81 -7.77
C GLN A 173 -0.21 20.31 -8.39
N LEU A 174 0.53 19.46 -9.10
CA LEU A 174 1.74 19.82 -9.85
C LEU A 174 1.44 20.87 -10.94
N SER A 175 0.29 20.76 -11.62
CA SER A 175 -0.14 21.76 -12.60
C SER A 175 -0.38 23.13 -11.98
N TYR A 176 -0.96 23.15 -10.78
CA TYR A 176 -1.12 24.38 -10.01
C TYR A 176 0.25 24.94 -9.63
N LEU A 177 1.15 24.12 -9.07
CA LEU A 177 2.47 24.54 -8.61
C LEU A 177 3.32 25.14 -9.75
N LEU A 178 3.28 24.51 -10.93
CA LEU A 178 4.02 24.97 -12.12
C LEU A 178 3.54 26.34 -12.64
N LYS A 179 2.27 26.69 -12.42
CA LYS A 179 1.65 27.93 -12.93
C LYS A 179 1.74 29.11 -11.96
N LEU A 180 2.30 28.90 -10.77
CA LEU A 180 2.45 29.96 -9.79
C LEU A 180 3.40 31.05 -10.29
N GLU A 181 3.06 32.31 -10.02
CA GLU A 181 3.85 33.47 -10.48
C GLU A 181 5.27 33.52 -9.89
N ASP A 182 5.48 32.97 -8.70
CA ASP A 182 6.79 32.85 -8.05
C ASP A 182 7.56 31.58 -8.46
N GLN A 183 7.06 30.83 -9.45
CA GLN A 183 7.70 29.64 -10.03
C GLN A 183 8.15 28.63 -8.95
N TYR A 184 7.19 28.06 -8.22
CA TYR A 184 7.48 27.08 -7.18
C TYR A 184 8.18 25.81 -7.70
N ILE A 185 7.91 25.42 -8.95
CA ILE A 185 8.62 24.37 -9.69
C ILE A 185 8.86 24.81 -11.13
N ASP A 186 9.92 24.30 -11.76
CA ASP A 186 10.34 24.61 -13.13
C ASP A 186 9.89 23.56 -14.15
N ALA A 187 9.76 22.32 -13.71
CA ALA A 187 9.35 21.19 -14.55
C ALA A 187 8.58 20.14 -13.74
N VAL A 188 7.80 19.33 -14.45
CA VAL A 188 7.04 18.22 -13.87
C VAL A 188 7.54 16.90 -14.42
N MET A 189 7.90 15.98 -13.55
CA MET A 189 8.11 14.58 -13.86
C MET A 189 6.81 13.80 -13.62
N GLY A 190 6.28 13.18 -14.68
CA GLY A 190 4.96 12.55 -14.65
C GLY A 190 4.59 11.86 -15.96
N SER A 191 3.36 11.34 -16.03
CA SER A 191 2.81 10.75 -17.26
C SER A 191 2.36 11.83 -18.25
N THR A 192 2.04 11.43 -19.48
CA THR A 192 1.50 12.35 -20.50
C THR A 192 0.13 12.93 -20.13
N GLU A 193 -0.55 12.41 -19.09
CA GLU A 193 -1.78 13.01 -18.55
C GLU A 193 -1.56 14.44 -18.04
N CYS A 194 -0.31 14.84 -17.77
CA CYS A 194 0.08 16.23 -17.53
C CYS A 194 -0.46 17.21 -18.59
N PHE A 195 -0.55 16.77 -19.85
CA PHE A 195 -1.07 17.59 -20.95
C PHE A 195 -2.58 17.87 -20.81
N LEU A 196 -3.33 16.98 -20.17
CA LEU A 196 -4.77 17.19 -19.89
C LEU A 196 -4.96 18.40 -18.97
N PHE A 197 -4.02 18.64 -18.05
CA PHE A 197 -3.98 19.79 -17.15
C PHE A 197 -3.32 21.04 -17.76
N GLY A 198 -3.03 21.02 -19.07
CA GLY A 198 -2.51 22.15 -19.81
C GLY A 198 -1.02 22.41 -19.66
N MET A 199 -0.25 21.46 -19.13
CA MET A 199 1.21 21.54 -19.17
C MET A 199 1.73 21.37 -20.61
N ASP A 200 2.83 22.04 -20.94
CA ASP A 200 3.39 22.04 -22.30
C ASP A 200 4.49 20.99 -22.50
N ARG A 201 5.23 20.67 -21.44
CA ARG A 201 6.31 19.68 -21.42
C ARG A 201 6.22 18.83 -20.17
N VAL A 202 6.63 17.57 -20.27
CA VAL A 202 6.72 16.64 -19.15
C VAL A 202 8.04 15.89 -19.20
N VAL A 203 8.69 15.75 -18.05
CA VAL A 203 9.87 14.91 -17.86
C VAL A 203 9.41 13.48 -17.65
N THR A 204 9.86 12.55 -18.49
CA THR A 204 9.47 11.13 -18.39
C THR A 204 10.51 10.27 -17.71
N ASP A 205 11.79 10.64 -17.77
CA ASP A 205 12.87 9.95 -17.08
C ASP A 205 14.12 10.83 -16.99
N PHE A 206 15.10 10.38 -16.22
CA PHE A 206 16.45 10.91 -16.21
C PHE A 206 17.45 9.78 -16.37
N ASN A 207 18.42 9.96 -17.26
CA ASN A 207 19.44 8.98 -17.58
C ASN A 207 20.71 9.27 -16.78
N LEU A 208 21.07 8.33 -15.91
CA LEU A 208 22.25 8.44 -15.04
C LEU A 208 23.57 8.38 -15.83
N ASN A 209 23.62 7.63 -16.93
CA ASN A 209 24.83 7.44 -17.73
C ASN A 209 25.12 8.68 -18.60
N ASP A 210 24.09 9.18 -19.28
CA ASP A 210 24.24 10.27 -20.24
C ASP A 210 24.09 11.66 -19.59
N SER A 211 23.68 11.71 -18.31
CA SER A 211 23.39 12.95 -17.59
C SER A 211 22.38 13.84 -18.32
N THR A 212 21.27 13.23 -18.75
CA THR A 212 20.18 13.91 -19.48
C THR A 212 18.80 13.66 -18.88
N LEU A 213 17.90 14.62 -18.99
CA LEU A 213 16.45 14.43 -18.85
C LEU A 213 15.82 14.03 -20.19
N SER A 214 14.90 13.07 -20.12
CA SER A 214 13.98 12.71 -21.19
C SER A 214 12.71 13.54 -21.07
N LEU A 215 12.34 14.26 -22.13
CA LEU A 215 11.21 15.18 -22.17
C LEU A 215 10.27 14.85 -23.32
N ILE A 216 8.97 15.07 -23.10
CA ILE A 216 7.96 15.03 -24.15
C ILE A 216 7.28 16.39 -24.22
N SER A 217 7.16 16.94 -25.43
CA SER A 217 6.53 18.22 -25.74
C SER A 217 5.14 18.03 -26.35
N ARG A 218 4.12 18.70 -25.78
CA ARG A 218 2.75 18.67 -26.31
C ARG A 218 2.71 19.20 -27.74
N ALA A 219 3.43 20.29 -28.02
CA ALA A 219 3.48 20.91 -29.35
C ALA A 219 4.07 19.94 -30.40
N THR A 220 5.08 19.15 -30.01
CA THR A 220 5.66 18.10 -30.87
C THR A 220 4.62 17.02 -31.19
N CYS A 221 3.87 16.55 -30.18
CA CYS A 221 2.78 15.59 -30.39
C CYS A 221 1.67 16.16 -31.29
N GLU A 222 1.22 17.39 -31.04
CA GLU A 222 0.19 18.10 -31.84
C GLU A 222 0.60 18.21 -33.32
N GLY A 223 1.86 18.59 -33.58
CA GLY A 223 2.41 18.71 -34.92
C GLY A 223 2.46 17.39 -35.68
N ILE A 224 2.91 16.31 -35.02
CA ILE A 224 3.00 14.97 -35.64
C ILE A 224 1.60 14.40 -35.92
N LEU A 225 0.68 14.50 -34.96
CA LEU A 225 -0.68 13.94 -35.08
C LEU A 225 -1.61 14.82 -35.92
N LYS A 226 -1.18 16.05 -36.25
CA LYS A 226 -2.02 17.08 -36.89
C LYS A 226 -3.34 17.23 -36.12
N ALA A 227 -3.21 17.35 -34.80
CA ALA A 227 -4.31 17.49 -33.85
C ALA A 227 -4.04 18.71 -32.98
N ASP A 228 -5.02 19.59 -32.87
CA ASP A 228 -4.93 20.71 -31.93
C ASP A 228 -5.07 20.22 -30.48
N LYS A 229 -4.89 21.14 -29.53
CA LYS A 229 -4.95 20.83 -28.09
C LYS A 229 -6.23 20.11 -27.68
N ASP A 230 -7.38 20.52 -28.21
CA ASP A 230 -8.69 19.94 -27.85
C ASP A 230 -8.86 18.55 -28.46
N LEU A 231 -8.51 18.36 -29.73
CA LEU A 231 -8.57 17.07 -30.39
C LEU A 231 -7.58 16.07 -29.77
N LEU A 232 -6.38 16.53 -29.40
CA LEU A 232 -5.38 15.69 -28.72
C LEU A 232 -5.87 15.27 -27.32
N ARG A 233 -6.43 16.20 -26.52
CA ARG A 233 -7.05 15.89 -25.22
C ARG A 233 -8.15 14.83 -25.39
N ASP A 234 -9.06 15.05 -26.32
CA ASP A 234 -10.20 14.16 -26.53
C ASP A 234 -9.74 12.79 -27.04
N ALA A 235 -8.72 12.75 -27.90
CA ALA A 235 -8.10 11.52 -28.37
C ALA A 235 -7.44 10.74 -27.22
N GLN A 236 -6.73 11.42 -26.31
CA GLN A 236 -6.17 10.79 -25.10
C GLN A 236 -7.27 10.19 -24.22
N LEU A 237 -8.35 10.94 -23.97
CA LEU A 237 -9.47 10.48 -23.16
C LEU A 237 -10.15 9.24 -23.75
N ILE A 238 -10.41 9.21 -25.06
CA ILE A 238 -11.03 8.02 -25.68
C ILE A 238 -10.08 6.82 -25.79
N LEU A 239 -8.77 7.05 -25.80
CA LEU A 239 -7.75 5.99 -25.75
C LEU A 239 -7.66 5.35 -24.35
N GLY A 240 -8.19 6.04 -23.34
CA GLY A 240 -8.33 5.61 -21.96
C GLY A 240 -7.18 6.09 -21.08
N THR A 241 -7.55 6.76 -19.98
CA THR A 241 -6.71 7.44 -18.99
C THR A 241 -7.16 7.06 -17.58
N SER A 242 -6.55 7.62 -16.55
CA SER A 242 -7.07 7.57 -15.17
C SER A 242 -8.51 8.12 -15.04
N PHE A 243 -8.94 9.00 -15.94
CA PHE A 243 -10.26 9.66 -15.93
C PHE A 243 -11.33 8.93 -16.76
N THR A 244 -10.93 8.13 -17.75
CA THR A 244 -11.86 7.50 -18.70
C THR A 244 -11.37 6.12 -19.12
N PRO A 245 -12.26 5.11 -19.24
CA PRO A 245 -11.89 3.84 -19.87
C PRO A 245 -11.64 4.03 -21.37
N THR A 246 -10.94 3.07 -21.97
CA THR A 246 -10.79 3.00 -23.42
C THR A 246 -12.17 2.95 -24.09
N PHE A 247 -12.36 3.70 -25.17
CA PHE A 247 -13.63 3.70 -25.90
C PHE A 247 -13.83 2.33 -26.58
N PRO A 248 -14.98 1.65 -26.40
CA PRO A 248 -15.16 0.25 -26.82
C PRO A 248 -14.84 -0.04 -28.29
N VAL A 249 -15.08 0.93 -29.19
CA VAL A 249 -14.78 0.77 -30.62
C VAL A 249 -13.28 0.62 -30.88
N LEU A 250 -12.43 1.30 -30.11
CA LEU A 250 -10.98 1.15 -30.22
C LEU A 250 -10.51 -0.22 -29.72
N GLU A 251 -11.15 -0.77 -28.69
CA GLU A 251 -10.86 -2.13 -28.20
C GLU A 251 -11.22 -3.19 -29.27
N VAL A 252 -12.37 -3.03 -29.94
CA VAL A 252 -12.77 -3.90 -31.05
C VAL A 252 -11.79 -3.80 -32.22
N MET A 253 -11.32 -2.59 -32.56
CA MET A 253 -10.29 -2.41 -33.60
C MET A 253 -8.99 -3.13 -33.23
N ALA A 254 -8.59 -3.08 -31.97
CA ALA A 254 -7.37 -3.69 -31.45
C ALA A 254 -7.34 -5.21 -31.59
N ALA A 255 -8.51 -5.85 -31.71
CA ALA A 255 -8.62 -7.29 -32.00
C ALA A 255 -8.14 -7.67 -33.41
N THR A 256 -8.06 -6.72 -34.35
CA THR A 256 -7.72 -6.99 -35.77
C THR A 256 -6.45 -6.29 -36.25
N LYS A 257 -6.08 -5.17 -35.62
CA LYS A 257 -4.88 -4.41 -35.96
C LYS A 257 -4.31 -3.70 -34.73
N ALA A 258 -3.03 -3.36 -34.79
CA ALA A 258 -2.45 -2.42 -33.83
C ALA A 258 -3.25 -1.11 -33.85
N THR A 259 -3.80 -0.74 -32.70
CA THR A 259 -4.66 0.43 -32.53
C THR A 259 -4.06 1.36 -31.49
N GLY A 260 -3.97 2.66 -31.77
CA GLY A 260 -3.39 3.64 -30.86
C GLY A 260 -3.91 5.07 -31.05
N ILE A 261 -3.13 6.06 -30.61
CA ILE A 261 -3.54 7.47 -30.64
C ILE A 261 -3.87 7.98 -32.05
N SER A 262 -3.15 7.53 -33.09
CA SER A 262 -3.44 7.92 -34.47
C SER A 262 -4.82 7.46 -34.93
N ASP A 263 -5.26 6.27 -34.48
CA ASP A 263 -6.61 5.76 -34.76
C ASP A 263 -7.67 6.52 -33.97
N ALA A 264 -7.39 6.88 -32.71
CA ALA A 264 -8.28 7.73 -31.91
C ALA A 264 -8.50 9.11 -32.55
N VAL A 265 -7.43 9.74 -33.04
CA VAL A 265 -7.49 11.02 -33.78
C VAL A 265 -8.29 10.86 -35.08
N ALA A 266 -8.02 9.82 -35.86
CA ALA A 266 -8.75 9.55 -37.10
C ALA A 266 -10.24 9.29 -36.86
N LEU A 267 -10.56 8.54 -35.80
CA LEU A 267 -11.93 8.25 -35.37
C LEU A 267 -12.65 9.57 -35.04
N LEU A 268 -12.07 10.42 -34.21
CA LEU A 268 -12.69 11.69 -33.83
C LEU A 268 -12.89 12.63 -35.02
N LYS A 269 -11.93 12.69 -35.95
CA LYS A 269 -12.07 13.48 -37.20
C LYS A 269 -13.28 13.02 -38.03
N GLY A 270 -13.56 11.71 -38.05
CA GLY A 270 -14.76 11.15 -38.70
C GLY A 270 -16.09 11.60 -38.07
N PHE A 271 -16.07 12.05 -36.82
CA PHE A 271 -17.25 12.51 -36.06
C PHE A 271 -17.17 13.99 -35.70
N GLY A 272 -16.54 14.80 -36.55
CA GLY A 272 -16.49 16.26 -36.39
C GLY A 272 -15.74 16.72 -35.14
N ASN A 273 -14.71 15.97 -34.73
CA ASN A 273 -13.91 16.21 -33.52
C ASN A 273 -14.74 16.24 -32.22
N SER A 274 -15.87 15.50 -32.17
CA SER A 274 -16.76 15.50 -31.01
C SER A 274 -16.94 14.09 -30.44
N VAL A 275 -16.43 13.89 -29.22
CA VAL A 275 -16.68 12.66 -28.44
C VAL A 275 -18.17 12.46 -28.18
N THR A 276 -18.93 13.55 -28.05
CA THR A 276 -20.39 13.47 -27.84
C THR A 276 -21.09 12.94 -29.09
N GLN A 277 -20.71 13.40 -30.30
CA GLN A 277 -21.25 12.85 -31.55
C GLN A 277 -20.85 11.39 -31.74
N LEU A 278 -19.61 11.03 -31.42
CA LEU A 278 -19.13 9.65 -31.42
C LEU A 278 -19.99 8.75 -30.50
N CYS A 279 -20.30 9.22 -29.29
CA CYS A 279 -21.16 8.49 -28.35
C CYS A 279 -22.61 8.37 -28.85
N ILE A 280 -23.16 9.41 -29.47
CA ILE A 280 -24.52 9.38 -30.06
C ILE A 280 -24.58 8.36 -31.19
N PHE A 281 -23.57 8.34 -32.07
CA PHE A 281 -23.49 7.41 -33.17
C PHE A 281 -23.41 5.95 -32.69
N HIS A 282 -22.61 5.69 -31.66
CA HIS A 282 -22.47 4.35 -31.05
C HIS A 282 -23.42 4.09 -29.89
N ARG A 283 -24.53 4.83 -29.78
CA ARG A 283 -25.46 4.70 -28.63
C ARG A 283 -26.07 3.30 -28.50
N GLU A 284 -26.17 2.53 -29.59
CA GLU A 284 -26.70 1.17 -29.60
C GLU A 284 -25.63 0.11 -29.26
N ASN A 285 -24.36 0.51 -29.10
CA ASN A 285 -23.30 -0.42 -28.70
C ASN A 285 -23.48 -0.78 -27.20
N PRO A 286 -23.62 -2.07 -26.85
CA PRO A 286 -23.90 -2.49 -25.47
C PRO A 286 -22.83 -2.05 -24.46
N GLN A 287 -21.56 -2.05 -24.85
CA GLN A 287 -20.45 -1.63 -23.97
C GLN A 287 -20.43 -0.11 -23.78
N VAL A 288 -20.79 0.67 -24.80
CA VAL A 288 -20.90 2.13 -24.68
C VAL A 288 -22.05 2.49 -23.73
N GLN A 289 -23.18 1.77 -23.82
CA GLN A 289 -24.32 1.94 -22.90
C GLN A 289 -23.97 1.53 -21.47
N SER A 290 -23.34 0.36 -21.27
CA SER A 290 -23.01 -0.15 -19.94
C SER A 290 -22.05 0.78 -19.20
N LEU A 291 -21.08 1.36 -19.92
CA LEU A 291 -20.15 2.34 -19.37
C LEU A 291 -20.78 3.72 -19.13
N LYS A 292 -21.96 4.01 -19.70
CA LYS A 292 -22.53 5.36 -19.77
C LYS A 292 -21.48 6.37 -20.26
N TYR A 293 -20.77 6.01 -21.35
CA TYR A 293 -19.51 6.66 -21.72
C TYR A 293 -19.61 8.18 -21.87
N ALA A 294 -20.70 8.68 -22.46
CA ALA A 294 -20.91 10.13 -22.61
C ALA A 294 -20.97 10.88 -21.28
N ASP A 295 -21.55 10.28 -20.23
CA ASP A 295 -21.58 10.86 -18.88
C ASP A 295 -20.19 10.87 -18.26
N ARG A 296 -19.47 9.74 -18.35
CA ARG A 296 -18.08 9.62 -17.86
C ARG A 296 -17.16 10.64 -18.54
N TYR A 297 -17.27 10.80 -19.86
CA TYR A 297 -16.49 11.77 -20.61
C TYR A 297 -16.76 13.20 -20.13
N LYS A 298 -18.02 13.60 -19.96
CA LYS A 298 -18.38 14.92 -19.45
C LYS A 298 -17.80 15.15 -18.05
N LYS A 299 -17.93 14.16 -17.17
CA LYS A 299 -17.35 14.20 -15.82
C LYS A 299 -15.84 14.32 -15.86
N ALA A 300 -15.15 13.56 -16.70
CA ALA A 300 -13.70 13.67 -16.88
C ALA A 300 -13.27 15.09 -17.29
N ILE A 301 -13.97 15.71 -18.25
CA ILE A 301 -13.70 17.10 -18.64
C ILE A 301 -13.90 18.07 -17.47
N MET A 302 -14.97 17.90 -16.68
CA MET A 302 -15.23 18.74 -15.51
C MET A 302 -14.18 18.53 -14.41
N THR A 303 -13.81 17.28 -14.12
CA THR A 303 -12.74 16.92 -13.19
C THR A 303 -11.42 17.57 -13.61
N ILE A 304 -11.02 17.47 -14.87
CA ILE A 304 -9.76 18.06 -15.35
C ILE A 304 -9.77 19.59 -15.27
N ARG A 305 -10.89 20.24 -15.61
CA ARG A 305 -11.00 21.72 -15.62
C ARG A 305 -11.12 22.33 -14.22
N HIS A 306 -11.80 21.62 -13.31
CA HIS A 306 -12.16 22.08 -11.98
C HIS A 306 -11.61 21.17 -10.88
N HIS A 307 -10.46 20.54 -11.13
CA HIS A 307 -9.85 19.62 -10.17
C HIS A 307 -9.57 20.33 -8.86
N VAL A 308 -9.78 19.66 -7.74
CA VAL A 308 -9.54 20.25 -6.42
C VAL A 308 -8.06 20.19 -6.08
N ILE A 309 -7.49 21.36 -5.77
CA ILE A 309 -6.10 21.55 -5.36
C ILE A 309 -6.04 22.24 -4.00
N MET A 310 -4.85 22.20 -3.38
CA MET A 310 -4.53 23.01 -2.21
C MET A 310 -3.70 24.20 -2.66
N ASP A 311 -4.20 25.41 -2.43
CA ASP A 311 -3.50 26.64 -2.78
C ASP A 311 -2.38 26.97 -1.76
N LYS A 312 -1.54 27.97 -2.07
CA LYS A 312 -0.46 28.41 -1.17
C LYS A 312 -0.91 28.87 0.21
N LYS A 313 -2.17 29.30 0.36
CA LYS A 313 -2.76 29.73 1.62
C LYS A 313 -3.34 28.56 2.40
N GLY A 314 -3.28 27.34 1.85
CA GLY A 314 -3.86 26.14 2.43
C GLY A 314 -5.36 25.96 2.12
N VAL A 315 -5.95 26.81 1.27
CA VAL A 315 -7.35 26.69 0.88
C VAL A 315 -7.51 25.54 -0.10
N VAL A 316 -8.46 24.66 0.17
CA VAL A 316 -8.77 23.51 -0.68
C VAL A 316 -10.00 23.81 -1.50
N GLY A 317 -9.83 23.91 -2.81
CA GLY A 317 -10.90 24.29 -3.73
C GLY A 317 -10.64 23.88 -5.17
N PRO A 318 -11.69 23.88 -6.01
CA PRO A 318 -11.57 23.56 -7.43
C PRO A 318 -10.77 24.65 -8.16
N LEU A 319 -9.97 24.22 -9.13
CA LEU A 319 -9.40 25.10 -10.14
C LEU A 319 -10.53 25.86 -10.87
N ASN A 320 -10.28 27.14 -11.19
CA ASN A 320 -11.25 27.99 -11.88
C ASN A 320 -12.62 28.03 -11.17
N PHE A 321 -12.62 28.25 -9.86
CA PHE A 321 -13.81 28.21 -9.00
C PHE A 321 -15.00 29.01 -9.57
N ASP A 322 -14.75 30.21 -10.12
CA ASP A 322 -15.80 31.09 -10.66
C ASP A 322 -16.57 30.47 -11.85
N TYR A 323 -15.99 29.47 -12.50
CA TYR A 323 -16.58 28.75 -13.63
C TYR A 323 -16.98 27.31 -13.28
N ALA A 324 -16.76 26.88 -12.04
CA ALA A 324 -17.11 25.54 -11.60
C ALA A 324 -18.64 25.40 -11.46
N PRO A 325 -19.23 24.27 -11.88
CA PRO A 325 -20.65 24.06 -11.73
C PRO A 325 -21.01 23.82 -10.25
N GLY A 326 -22.29 24.02 -9.87
CA GLY A 326 -22.72 23.89 -8.46
C GLY A 326 -22.70 22.46 -7.90
N ASP A 327 -22.50 21.46 -8.76
CA ASP A 327 -22.56 20.02 -8.49
C ASP A 327 -21.17 19.35 -8.53
N VAL A 328 -20.10 20.07 -8.15
CA VAL A 328 -18.70 19.54 -8.11
C VAL A 328 -18.57 18.17 -7.42
N HIS A 329 -19.40 17.92 -6.41
CA HIS A 329 -19.43 16.67 -5.67
C HIS A 329 -19.79 15.44 -6.53
N GLU A 330 -20.42 15.61 -7.70
CA GLU A 330 -20.73 14.52 -8.63
C GLU A 330 -19.51 13.98 -9.39
N PHE A 331 -18.42 14.75 -9.49
CA PHE A 331 -17.23 14.35 -10.25
C PHE A 331 -15.92 14.40 -9.44
N VAL A 332 -15.85 15.16 -8.34
CA VAL A 332 -14.71 15.13 -7.41
C VAL A 332 -15.00 14.31 -6.15
N GLY A 333 -16.21 14.40 -5.60
CA GLY A 333 -16.60 13.69 -4.38
C GLY A 333 -17.05 14.62 -3.25
N GLN A 334 -17.50 14.03 -2.14
CA GLN A 334 -18.04 14.79 -1.00
C GLN A 334 -16.94 15.61 -0.31
N ARG A 335 -17.25 16.88 0.01
CA ARG A 335 -16.28 17.82 0.59
C ARG A 335 -16.01 17.53 2.07
N LEU A 336 -14.75 17.27 2.40
CA LEU A 336 -14.26 17.19 3.76
C LEU A 336 -13.80 18.57 4.29
N PRO A 337 -13.67 18.74 5.62
CA PRO A 337 -13.10 19.96 6.20
C PRO A 337 -11.66 20.21 5.72
N GLU A 338 -11.29 21.47 5.51
CA GLU A 338 -9.95 21.87 5.05
C GLU A 338 -8.84 21.43 6.01
N GLU A 339 -9.11 21.46 7.31
CA GLU A 339 -8.19 20.95 8.35
C GLU A 339 -7.81 19.47 8.12
N LEU A 340 -8.76 18.65 7.64
CA LEU A 340 -8.48 17.23 7.37
C LEU A 340 -7.56 17.07 6.15
N PHE A 341 -7.76 17.88 5.11
CA PHE A 341 -6.87 17.90 3.95
C PHE A 341 -5.47 18.39 4.31
N PHE A 342 -5.34 19.31 5.27
CA PHE A 342 -4.04 19.69 5.79
C PHE A 342 -3.32 18.48 6.42
N TYR A 343 -3.96 17.70 7.29
CA TYR A 343 -3.34 16.51 7.87
C TYR A 343 -2.99 15.43 6.83
N ILE A 344 -3.82 15.26 5.81
CA ILE A 344 -3.50 14.40 4.66
C ILE A 344 -2.25 14.93 3.95
N SER A 345 -2.19 16.24 3.66
CA SER A 345 -1.06 16.86 2.93
C SER A 345 0.30 16.68 3.61
N ARG A 346 0.31 16.59 4.95
CA ARG A 346 1.52 16.34 5.76
C ARG A 346 1.83 14.85 5.96
N GLY A 347 0.99 13.95 5.46
CA GLY A 347 1.14 12.50 5.60
C GLY A 347 0.76 11.96 6.99
N ILE A 348 0.04 12.74 7.81
CA ILE A 348 -0.45 12.31 9.13
C ILE A 348 -1.61 11.31 8.98
N LEU A 349 -2.44 11.48 7.94
CA LEU A 349 -3.58 10.62 7.62
C LEU A 349 -3.50 10.08 6.19
N GLY A 350 -3.79 8.80 6.01
CA GLY A 350 -3.96 8.15 4.71
C GLY A 350 -5.31 8.42 4.06
N PRO A 351 -5.39 8.39 2.72
CA PRO A 351 -6.61 8.68 2.00
C PRO A 351 -7.71 7.62 2.17
N GLU A 352 -7.39 6.39 2.58
CA GLU A 352 -8.30 5.24 2.61
C GLU A 352 -9.55 5.47 3.47
N ILE A 353 -9.39 5.81 4.75
CA ILE A 353 -10.54 6.03 5.65
C ILE A 353 -11.40 7.22 5.18
N PRO A 354 -10.82 8.39 4.83
CA PRO A 354 -11.56 9.47 4.20
C PRO A 354 -12.27 9.06 2.89
N ASN A 355 -11.64 8.26 2.03
CA ASN A 355 -12.24 7.77 0.78
C ASN A 355 -13.49 6.93 1.07
N TRP A 356 -13.44 6.04 2.06
CA TRP A 356 -14.62 5.27 2.46
C TRP A 356 -15.75 6.17 2.98
N LEU A 357 -15.42 7.22 3.74
CA LEU A 357 -16.40 8.20 4.22
C LEU A 357 -17.04 9.01 3.10
N THR A 358 -16.29 9.41 2.07
CA THR A 358 -16.80 10.23 0.97
C THR A 358 -17.54 9.39 -0.07
N SER A 359 -17.02 8.22 -0.43
CA SER A 359 -17.63 7.28 -1.41
C SER A 359 -18.84 6.54 -0.84
N GLY A 360 -18.81 6.18 0.45
CA GLY A 360 -19.82 5.32 1.06
C GLY A 360 -19.61 3.84 0.76
N GLU A 361 -18.45 3.46 0.23
CA GLU A 361 -18.11 2.07 -0.09
C GLU A 361 -16.65 1.72 0.21
N ILE A 362 -16.45 0.45 0.56
CA ILE A 362 -15.16 -0.22 0.69
C ILE A 362 -15.12 -1.30 -0.37
N VAL A 363 -14.27 -1.12 -1.37
CA VAL A 363 -14.04 -2.12 -2.42
C VAL A 363 -12.84 -2.95 -2.03
N LEU A 364 -13.05 -4.24 -1.76
CA LEU A 364 -11.96 -5.15 -1.41
C LEU A 364 -11.50 -5.88 -2.67
N SER A 365 -10.18 -5.97 -2.86
CA SER A 365 -9.55 -6.66 -3.99
C SER A 365 -8.70 -7.84 -3.52
N LEU A 366 -8.57 -8.87 -4.36
CA LEU A 366 -7.55 -9.89 -4.19
C LEU A 366 -6.20 -9.35 -4.69
N PRO A 367 -5.14 -9.31 -3.85
CA PRO A 367 -3.82 -8.92 -4.31
C PRO A 367 -3.29 -9.89 -5.37
N GLY A 368 -2.50 -9.37 -6.29
CA GLY A 368 -1.88 -10.15 -7.34
C GLY A 368 -1.03 -11.33 -6.84
N GLY A 369 -1.10 -12.46 -7.54
CA GLY A 369 -0.29 -13.67 -7.30
C GLY A 369 -0.71 -14.51 -6.09
N VAL A 370 -1.67 -14.04 -5.29
CA VAL A 370 -2.18 -14.73 -4.10
C VAL A 370 -3.14 -15.86 -4.49
N LEU A 371 -3.27 -16.86 -3.62
CA LEU A 371 -4.35 -17.86 -3.72
C LEU A 371 -5.65 -17.26 -3.20
N ASP A 372 -6.71 -17.30 -4.01
CA ASP A 372 -8.03 -16.97 -3.52
C ASP A 372 -8.54 -18.09 -2.60
N SER A 373 -8.38 -17.91 -1.29
CA SER A 373 -8.64 -18.93 -0.28
C SER A 373 -9.64 -18.47 0.77
N GLU A 374 -10.40 -19.42 1.35
CA GLU A 374 -11.33 -19.10 2.44
C GLU A 374 -10.62 -18.33 3.57
N PRO A 375 -9.42 -18.74 4.04
CA PRO A 375 -8.84 -18.05 5.19
C PRO A 375 -8.36 -16.63 4.85
N TYR A 376 -8.08 -16.34 3.58
CA TYR A 376 -7.79 -14.97 3.13
C TYR A 376 -9.08 -14.15 3.01
N ARG A 377 -10.13 -14.71 2.40
CA ARG A 377 -11.46 -14.07 2.31
C ARG A 377 -12.00 -13.73 3.68
N ARG A 378 -12.00 -14.68 4.62
CA ARG A 378 -12.46 -14.49 5.99
C ARG A 378 -11.69 -13.39 6.72
N LEU A 379 -10.37 -13.33 6.54
CA LEU A 379 -9.56 -12.25 7.12
C LEU A 379 -10.02 -10.89 6.61
N VAL A 380 -10.05 -10.70 5.29
CA VAL A 380 -10.27 -9.40 4.68
C VAL A 380 -11.73 -8.95 4.78
N ILE A 381 -12.69 -9.87 4.72
CA ILE A 381 -14.13 -9.58 4.73
C ILE A 381 -14.66 -9.49 6.17
N GLU A 382 -14.26 -10.40 7.06
CA GLU A 382 -14.87 -10.51 8.39
C GLU A 382 -13.95 -9.99 9.49
N LEU A 383 -12.73 -10.53 9.60
CA LEU A 383 -11.87 -10.29 10.78
C LEU A 383 -11.31 -8.87 10.84
N LEU A 384 -11.07 -8.23 9.69
CA LEU A 384 -10.63 -6.83 9.61
C LEU A 384 -11.78 -5.83 9.63
N ASN A 385 -13.03 -6.26 9.43
CA ASN A 385 -14.18 -5.33 9.37
C ASN A 385 -14.41 -4.54 10.67
N PRO A 386 -14.25 -5.12 11.88
CA PRO A 386 -14.32 -4.37 13.13
C PRO A 386 -13.30 -3.22 13.20
N PHE A 387 -12.07 -3.43 12.72
CA PHE A 387 -11.03 -2.39 12.72
C PHE A 387 -11.41 -1.23 11.80
N ARG A 388 -11.97 -1.53 10.62
CA ARG A 388 -12.48 -0.50 9.70
C ARG A 388 -13.60 0.30 10.35
N SER A 389 -14.50 -0.38 11.06
CA SER A 389 -15.60 0.26 11.82
C SER A 389 -15.06 1.17 12.93
N GLU A 390 -14.05 0.72 13.69
CA GLU A 390 -13.38 1.50 14.73
C GLU A 390 -12.71 2.75 14.15
N SER A 391 -11.91 2.61 13.09
CA SER A 391 -11.25 3.74 12.40
C SER A 391 -12.28 4.74 11.86
N LEU A 392 -13.29 4.27 11.12
CA LEU A 392 -14.36 5.13 10.61
C LEU A 392 -15.08 5.89 11.72
N LYS A 393 -15.37 5.22 12.83
CA LYS A 393 -16.04 5.82 13.99
C LYS A 393 -15.20 6.91 14.63
N ILE A 394 -13.93 6.62 14.92
CA ILE A 394 -13.00 7.56 15.57
C ILE A 394 -12.84 8.84 14.74
N LEU A 395 -12.71 8.69 13.42
CA LEU A 395 -12.61 9.86 12.53
C LEU A 395 -13.94 10.62 12.47
N ALA A 396 -15.05 9.93 12.21
CA ALA A 396 -16.35 10.54 11.98
C ALA A 396 -16.88 11.31 13.20
N GLU A 397 -16.59 10.88 14.43
CA GLU A 397 -17.00 11.59 15.67
C GLU A 397 -16.42 13.01 15.80
N SER A 398 -15.39 13.33 15.01
CA SER A 398 -14.78 14.67 14.94
C SER A 398 -15.28 15.49 13.75
N LEU A 399 -16.17 14.92 12.92
CA LEU A 399 -16.70 15.53 11.70
C LEU A 399 -18.19 15.88 11.83
N ASN A 400 -18.75 16.52 10.78
CA ASN A 400 -20.18 16.83 10.69
C ASN A 400 -21.05 15.57 10.85
N TYR A 401 -22.25 15.73 11.43
CA TYR A 401 -23.23 14.64 11.62
C TYR A 401 -23.53 13.84 10.35
N TYR A 402 -23.45 14.49 9.17
CA TYR A 402 -23.51 13.83 7.87
C TYR A 402 -22.61 12.59 7.83
N TYR A 403 -21.33 12.71 8.18
CA TYR A 403 -20.36 11.61 8.18
C TYR A 403 -20.60 10.60 9.30
N GLN A 404 -21.08 11.05 10.46
CA GLN A 404 -21.38 10.17 11.61
C GLN A 404 -22.55 9.22 11.36
N SER A 405 -23.41 9.55 10.40
CA SER A 405 -24.63 8.79 10.08
C SER A 405 -24.53 7.95 8.81
N ARG A 406 -23.36 7.92 8.16
CA ARG A 406 -23.14 7.17 6.92
C ARG A 406 -23.26 5.67 7.16
N VAL A 407 -23.82 4.99 6.16
CA VAL A 407 -23.77 3.54 5.99
C VAL A 407 -22.75 3.26 4.89
N ILE A 408 -21.74 2.48 5.20
CA ILE A 408 -20.65 2.15 4.28
C ILE A 408 -20.85 0.73 3.76
N LYS A 409 -20.99 0.57 2.45
CA LYS A 409 -21.13 -0.75 1.81
C LYS A 409 -19.77 -1.42 1.64
N VAL A 410 -19.64 -2.69 1.99
CA VAL A 410 -18.42 -3.47 1.76
C VAL A 410 -18.65 -4.41 0.59
N THR A 411 -17.89 -4.20 -0.50
CA THR A 411 -18.00 -4.96 -1.74
C THR A 411 -16.71 -5.77 -1.95
N PRO A 412 -16.71 -7.09 -1.70
CA PRO A 412 -15.57 -7.93 -2.00
C PRO A 412 -15.49 -8.31 -3.48
N TRP A 413 -14.30 -8.77 -3.92
CA TRP A 413 -14.06 -9.26 -5.28
C TRP A 413 -14.79 -10.57 -5.60
N VAL A 414 -15.33 -11.25 -4.59
CA VAL A 414 -16.08 -12.51 -4.76
C VAL A 414 -17.55 -12.21 -5.05
N ASN A 415 -18.11 -12.97 -6.00
CA ASN A 415 -19.54 -12.92 -6.31
C ASN A 415 -20.35 -13.61 -5.21
N GLN A 416 -20.63 -12.88 -4.14
CA GLN A 416 -21.49 -13.31 -3.04
C GLN A 416 -22.54 -12.25 -2.73
N ASP A 417 -23.59 -12.64 -2.00
CA ASP A 417 -24.56 -11.66 -1.51
C ASP A 417 -23.87 -10.71 -0.52
N THR A 418 -23.88 -9.42 -0.84
CA THR A 418 -23.27 -8.33 -0.06
C THR A 418 -24.31 -7.47 0.64
N SER A 419 -25.59 -7.83 0.55
CA SER A 419 -26.69 -7.06 1.14
C SER A 419 -26.53 -6.77 2.64
N ASN A 420 -25.91 -7.71 3.38
CA ASN A 420 -25.66 -7.60 4.81
C ASN A 420 -24.24 -7.12 5.17
N LEU A 421 -23.38 -6.87 4.18
CA LEU A 421 -21.99 -6.43 4.41
C LEU A 421 -21.93 -4.90 4.43
N THR A 422 -22.40 -4.32 5.52
CA THR A 422 -22.40 -2.87 5.75
C THR A 422 -21.75 -2.50 7.09
N ILE A 423 -21.15 -1.32 7.14
CA ILE A 423 -20.70 -0.68 8.37
C ILE A 423 -21.62 0.52 8.63
N GLU A 424 -22.41 0.44 9.69
CA GLU A 424 -23.26 1.53 10.14
C GLU A 424 -22.57 2.34 11.24
N ILE A 425 -21.92 3.44 10.87
CA ILE A 425 -21.07 4.24 11.77
C ILE A 425 -21.83 4.73 13.01
N ARG A 426 -23.13 5.01 12.84
CA ARG A 426 -24.01 5.44 13.94
C ARG A 426 -24.08 4.41 15.07
N TYR A 427 -24.08 3.12 14.74
CA TYR A 427 -24.23 2.03 15.71
C TYR A 427 -22.91 1.51 16.26
N ALA A 428 -21.77 1.93 15.69
CA ALA A 428 -20.46 1.63 16.28
C ALA A 428 -20.32 2.31 17.66
N PRO A 429 -19.64 1.67 18.64
CA PRO A 429 -19.46 2.21 19.99
C PRO A 429 -18.81 3.60 19.98
N ALA A 430 -19.26 4.50 20.85
CA ALA A 430 -18.66 5.83 20.96
C ALA A 430 -17.24 5.76 21.52
N MET A 431 -16.28 6.41 20.85
CA MET A 431 -14.85 6.33 21.20
C MET A 431 -14.32 7.64 21.76
N LYS A 432 -14.81 8.79 21.30
CA LYS A 432 -14.33 10.12 21.67
C LYS A 432 -14.25 10.34 23.18
N GLN A 433 -15.30 10.00 23.91
CA GLN A 433 -15.32 10.16 25.37
C GLN A 433 -14.38 9.19 26.10
N LYS A 434 -14.23 7.97 25.58
CA LYS A 434 -13.35 6.95 26.17
C LYS A 434 -11.88 7.32 26.00
N LEU A 435 -11.51 7.74 24.78
CA LEU A 435 -10.14 8.06 24.42
C LEU A 435 -9.68 9.43 24.92
N GLY A 436 -10.61 10.38 25.10
CA GLY A 436 -10.30 11.73 25.60
C GLY A 436 -9.75 11.80 27.03
N GLN A 437 -9.72 10.67 27.76
CA GLN A 437 -9.12 10.56 29.09
C GLN A 437 -7.58 10.56 29.04
N TRP A 438 -6.97 10.12 27.93
CA TRP A 438 -5.52 10.07 27.75
C TRP A 438 -4.95 11.46 27.45
N LYS A 439 -4.29 12.06 28.45
CA LYS A 439 -3.58 13.35 28.34
C LYS A 439 -2.26 13.32 29.11
N VAL A 440 -1.48 12.25 28.93
CA VAL A 440 -0.20 12.07 29.61
C VAL A 440 0.81 13.08 29.06
N ARG A 441 1.43 13.91 29.91
CA ARG A 441 2.27 15.04 29.46
C ARG A 441 3.42 15.39 30.40
N GLY A 442 4.36 16.21 29.95
CA GLY A 442 5.49 16.71 30.72
C GLY A 442 6.37 15.58 31.28
N SER A 443 6.72 15.69 32.57
CA SER A 443 7.61 14.72 33.25
C SER A 443 7.09 13.28 33.24
N GLN A 444 5.77 13.07 33.11
CA GLN A 444 5.19 11.72 33.00
C GLN A 444 5.52 11.05 31.66
N ILE A 445 5.71 11.83 30.59
CA ILE A 445 6.14 11.28 29.29
C ILE A 445 7.63 10.99 29.29
N GLU A 446 8.44 11.81 29.95
CA GLU A 446 9.89 11.59 30.08
C GLU A 446 10.22 10.25 30.75
N THR A 447 9.40 9.80 31.72
CA THR A 447 9.56 8.49 32.36
C THR A 447 9.18 7.32 31.45
N VAL A 448 8.36 7.55 30.42
CA VAL A 448 7.93 6.52 29.45
C VAL A 448 8.91 6.42 28.28
N VAL A 449 9.22 7.54 27.62
CA VAL A 449 10.02 7.54 26.40
C VAL A 449 11.51 7.28 26.69
N GLY A 450 11.98 7.62 27.89
CA GLY A 450 13.39 7.59 28.24
C GLY A 450 14.20 8.67 27.50
N LYS A 451 15.51 8.76 27.76
CA LYS A 451 16.39 9.78 27.16
C LYS A 451 16.87 9.46 25.72
N GLY A 452 16.24 8.51 25.02
CA GLY A 452 16.67 8.03 23.70
C GLY A 452 15.85 8.62 22.55
N GLU A 453 16.48 8.88 21.41
CA GLU A 453 15.88 9.58 20.25
C GLU A 453 15.04 8.67 19.31
N ASN A 454 15.06 7.34 19.47
CA ASN A 454 14.33 6.40 18.60
C ASN A 454 13.89 5.15 19.38
N VAL A 455 12.85 5.25 20.20
CA VAL A 455 12.34 4.13 21.00
C VAL A 455 10.96 3.70 20.47
N ASN A 456 10.81 2.41 20.18
CA ASN A 456 9.50 1.80 19.92
C ASN A 456 8.60 2.00 21.15
N LEU A 457 7.56 2.84 21.05
CA LEU A 457 6.81 3.31 22.22
C LEU A 457 5.85 2.27 22.82
N PHE A 458 5.56 1.17 22.12
CA PHE A 458 4.61 0.16 22.60
C PHE A 458 5.07 -0.50 23.91
N LEU A 459 6.30 -0.98 23.98
CA LEU A 459 6.83 -1.65 25.16
C LEU A 459 6.95 -0.71 26.37
N PRO A 460 7.51 0.50 26.26
CA PRO A 460 7.54 1.45 27.36
C PRO A 460 6.15 1.87 27.83
N CYS A 461 5.19 2.13 26.92
CA CYS A 461 3.81 2.44 27.30
C CYS A 461 3.17 1.30 28.11
N LEU A 462 3.30 0.05 27.65
CA LEU A 462 2.78 -1.12 28.40
C LEU A 462 3.44 -1.26 29.77
N ARG A 463 4.75 -1.07 29.87
CA ARG A 463 5.48 -1.17 31.14
C ARG A 463 5.11 -0.05 32.11
N SER A 464 4.87 1.16 31.63
CA SER A 464 4.43 2.28 32.47
C SER A 464 3.09 1.99 33.16
N LEU A 465 2.17 1.30 32.47
CA LEU A 465 0.86 0.92 33.01
C LEU A 465 0.91 -0.26 34.01
N LYS A 466 2.08 -0.88 34.23
CA LYS A 466 2.25 -1.85 35.34
C LYS A 466 2.28 -1.15 36.69
N ASP A 467 2.68 0.12 36.73
CA ASP A 467 2.61 0.94 37.93
C ASP A 467 1.19 1.46 38.13
N THR A 468 0.54 0.98 39.20
CA THR A 468 -0.85 1.36 39.54
C THR A 468 -0.99 2.84 39.88
N SER A 469 0.08 3.50 40.34
CA SER A 469 0.07 4.95 40.58
C SER A 469 0.03 5.71 39.26
N PHE A 470 0.97 5.39 38.35
CA PHE A 470 1.00 5.95 37.00
C PHE A 470 -0.32 5.74 36.25
N ALA A 471 -0.86 4.51 36.24
CA ALA A 471 -2.13 4.21 35.57
C ALA A 471 -3.28 5.10 36.06
N LYS A 472 -3.39 5.35 37.37
CA LYS A 472 -4.41 6.26 37.92
C LYS A 472 -4.21 7.71 37.49
N ASP A 473 -2.96 8.15 37.37
CA ASP A 473 -2.61 9.51 36.98
C ASP A 473 -2.82 9.77 35.49
N THR A 474 -2.82 8.72 34.66
CA THR A 474 -3.14 8.84 33.24
C THR A 474 -4.62 9.10 32.94
N ILE A 475 -5.51 8.88 33.93
CA ILE A 475 -6.95 9.16 33.79
C ILE A 475 -7.21 10.62 34.12
N THR A 476 -7.47 11.42 33.09
CA THR A 476 -7.78 12.85 33.27
C THR A 476 -9.15 13.03 33.95
N LYS A 477 -9.15 13.51 35.20
CA LYS A 477 -10.38 13.79 35.99
C LYS A 477 -10.84 15.24 35.92
N GLU A 478 -9.93 16.16 35.66
CA GLU A 478 -10.19 17.61 35.66
C GLU A 478 -10.10 18.22 34.26
N ARG A 479 -10.65 19.44 34.10
CA ARG A 479 -10.58 20.17 32.84
C ARG A 479 -9.15 20.66 32.62
N VAL A 480 -8.41 19.95 31.78
CA VAL A 480 -7.05 20.31 31.37
C VAL A 480 -7.09 21.55 30.46
N GLU A 481 -6.14 22.47 30.67
CA GLU A 481 -5.92 23.61 29.79
C GLU A 481 -5.53 23.14 28.38
N HIS A 482 -6.15 23.73 27.36
CA HIS A 482 -5.90 23.38 25.96
C HIS A 482 -4.89 24.37 25.33
N PRO A 483 -3.96 23.90 24.48
CA PRO A 483 -3.77 22.51 24.03
C PRO A 483 -3.17 21.62 25.14
N ALA A 484 -3.61 20.36 25.20
CA ALA A 484 -3.18 19.43 26.24
C ALA A 484 -1.80 18.82 25.96
N LEU A 485 -1.48 18.60 24.68
CA LEU A 485 -0.26 17.95 24.20
C LEU A 485 0.51 18.90 23.28
N THR A 486 1.80 19.07 23.53
CA THR A 486 2.65 20.07 22.87
C THR A 486 3.83 19.43 22.13
N THR A 487 4.53 18.50 22.76
CA THR A 487 5.73 17.88 22.17
C THR A 487 5.40 16.70 21.25
N ALA A 488 6.29 16.35 20.34
CA ALA A 488 6.11 15.18 19.47
C ALA A 488 5.93 13.87 20.27
N ASN A 489 6.76 13.70 21.30
CA ASN A 489 6.72 12.55 22.20
C ASN A 489 5.38 12.43 22.92
N GLU A 490 4.81 13.55 23.38
CA GLU A 490 3.47 13.59 23.97
C GLU A 490 2.41 13.10 22.97
N VAL A 491 2.45 13.59 21.73
CA VAL A 491 1.49 13.20 20.68
C VAL A 491 1.58 11.72 20.35
N VAL A 492 2.79 11.19 20.11
CA VAL A 492 2.95 9.79 19.68
C VAL A 492 2.67 8.83 20.83
N ALA A 493 3.11 9.14 22.05
CA ALA A 493 2.82 8.29 23.22
C ALA A 493 1.31 8.21 23.52
N ASN A 494 0.59 9.34 23.48
CA ASN A 494 -0.87 9.32 23.67
C ASN A 494 -1.60 8.62 22.50
N THR A 495 -1.07 8.70 21.27
CA THR A 495 -1.56 7.86 20.15
C THR A 495 -1.45 6.38 20.49
N VAL A 496 -0.30 5.94 21.01
CA VAL A 496 -0.07 4.54 21.39
C VAL A 496 -0.96 4.10 22.55
N PHE A 497 -1.10 4.91 23.60
CA PHE A 497 -2.01 4.59 24.72
C PHE A 497 -3.46 4.41 24.25
N ARG A 498 -3.96 5.33 23.41
CA ARG A 498 -5.30 5.23 22.82
C ARG A 498 -5.43 4.00 21.94
N TYR A 499 -4.43 3.68 21.12
CA TYR A 499 -4.42 2.44 20.34
C TYR A 499 -4.53 1.21 21.23
N LEU A 500 -3.75 1.13 22.31
CA LEU A 500 -3.78 0.01 23.25
C LEU A 500 -5.17 -0.16 23.88
N GLN A 501 -5.86 0.93 24.19
CA GLN A 501 -7.24 0.88 24.70
C GLN A 501 -8.24 0.46 23.62
N VAL A 502 -8.20 1.06 22.41
CA VAL A 502 -9.09 0.70 21.29
C VAL A 502 -8.97 -0.79 20.98
N ARG A 503 -7.74 -1.31 20.95
CA ARG A 503 -7.47 -2.72 20.68
C ARG A 503 -7.74 -3.64 21.88
N GLY A 504 -8.09 -3.12 23.04
CA GLY A 504 -8.39 -3.92 24.25
C GLY A 504 -7.16 -4.56 24.90
N TYR A 505 -5.97 -4.04 24.66
CA TYR A 505 -4.77 -4.35 25.45
C TYR A 505 -4.81 -3.67 26.82
N VAL A 506 -5.55 -2.57 26.91
CA VAL A 506 -5.76 -1.76 28.10
C VAL A 506 -7.26 -1.58 28.32
N ASP A 507 -7.73 -1.70 29.56
CA ASP A 507 -9.13 -1.49 29.93
C ASP A 507 -9.47 0.00 30.13
N GLU A 508 -10.73 0.31 30.44
CA GLU A 508 -11.19 1.69 30.69
C GLU A 508 -10.62 2.28 32.00
N GLN A 509 -10.01 1.46 32.85
CA GLN A 509 -9.33 1.88 34.08
C GLN A 509 -7.81 1.98 33.88
N HIS A 510 -7.35 1.92 32.64
CA HIS A 510 -5.95 2.02 32.22
C HIS A 510 -5.06 0.88 32.76
N ASN A 511 -5.65 -0.29 33.06
CA ASN A 511 -4.90 -1.49 33.45
C ASN A 511 -4.66 -2.42 32.26
N LEU A 512 -3.57 -3.18 32.31
CA LEU A 512 -3.25 -4.19 31.31
C LEU A 512 -4.24 -5.37 31.37
N THR A 513 -4.87 -5.68 30.25
CA THR A 513 -5.67 -6.89 30.08
C THR A 513 -4.77 -8.13 29.96
N THR A 514 -5.35 -9.34 29.88
CA THR A 514 -4.58 -10.57 29.61
C THR A 514 -3.82 -10.46 28.28
N TRP A 515 -4.47 -9.94 27.24
CA TRP A 515 -3.83 -9.63 25.96
C TRP A 515 -2.78 -8.52 26.08
N GLY A 516 -2.99 -7.51 26.93
CA GLY A 516 -1.97 -6.48 27.21
C GLY A 516 -0.69 -7.06 27.80
N LYS A 517 -0.82 -8.02 28.72
CA LYS A 517 0.30 -8.77 29.30
C LYS A 517 0.97 -9.68 28.27
N ALA A 518 0.20 -10.34 27.40
CA ALA A 518 0.73 -11.14 26.30
C ALA A 518 1.55 -10.30 25.31
N LEU A 519 1.04 -9.12 24.93
CA LEU A 519 1.77 -8.20 24.05
C LEU A 519 3.07 -7.70 24.70
N GLU A 520 3.03 -7.35 25.99
CA GLU A 520 4.25 -6.91 26.70
C GLU A 520 5.30 -8.01 26.79
N ALA A 521 4.88 -9.25 27.08
CA ALA A 521 5.79 -10.40 27.12
C ALA A 521 6.44 -10.68 25.76
N ALA A 522 5.68 -10.57 24.67
CA ALA A 522 6.20 -10.74 23.32
C ALA A 522 7.19 -9.62 22.94
N LEU A 523 6.85 -8.37 23.23
CA LEU A 523 7.71 -7.21 22.97
C LEU A 523 8.98 -7.23 23.84
N ALA A 524 8.93 -7.80 25.05
CA ALA A 524 10.13 -7.99 25.87
C ALA A 524 11.15 -8.92 25.21
N VAL A 525 10.71 -9.85 24.35
CA VAL A 525 11.60 -10.71 23.53
C VAL A 525 12.03 -9.99 22.25
N ALA A 526 11.08 -9.36 21.56
CA ALA A 526 11.32 -8.64 20.31
C ALA A 526 10.54 -7.33 20.25
N ASP A 527 11.18 -6.24 20.67
CA ASP A 527 10.61 -4.89 20.64
C ASP A 527 10.68 -4.31 19.22
N GLU A 528 9.83 -4.81 18.34
CA GLU A 528 9.80 -4.52 16.90
C GLU A 528 8.34 -4.47 16.42
N GLU A 529 8.07 -3.71 15.35
CA GLU A 529 6.72 -3.54 14.82
C GLU A 529 6.05 -4.87 14.39
N TYR A 530 6.84 -5.83 13.89
CA TYR A 530 6.32 -7.12 13.45
C TYR A 530 5.74 -7.94 14.61
N THR A 531 6.17 -7.70 15.84
CA THR A 531 5.67 -8.39 17.03
C THR A 531 4.22 -7.98 17.28
N ILE A 532 3.89 -6.70 17.14
CA ILE A 532 2.53 -6.17 17.32
C ILE A 532 1.58 -6.77 16.28
N VAL A 533 2.02 -6.80 15.01
CA VAL A 533 1.26 -7.43 13.92
C VAL A 533 1.04 -8.92 14.23
N GLY A 534 2.09 -9.62 14.68
CA GLY A 534 2.00 -11.03 15.05
C GLY A 534 1.02 -11.29 16.18
N ILE A 535 0.97 -10.46 17.23
CA ILE A 535 -0.01 -10.63 18.30
C ILE A 535 -1.44 -10.38 17.82
N GLU A 536 -1.70 -9.39 16.97
CA GLU A 536 -3.03 -9.21 16.37
C GLU A 536 -3.43 -10.42 15.50
N MET A 537 -2.50 -10.98 14.72
CA MET A 537 -2.75 -12.21 13.96
C MET A 537 -3.00 -13.44 14.84
N LEU A 538 -2.33 -13.52 15.99
CA LEU A 538 -2.54 -14.56 17.00
C LEU A 538 -3.96 -14.45 17.59
N ARG A 539 -4.41 -13.24 17.95
CA ARG A 539 -5.78 -12.96 18.43
C ARG A 539 -6.84 -13.35 17.42
N MET A 540 -6.58 -13.09 16.14
CA MET A 540 -7.47 -13.48 15.04
C MET A 540 -7.49 -15.02 14.81
N GLY A 541 -6.48 -15.74 15.30
CA GLY A 541 -6.35 -17.19 15.12
C GLY A 541 -5.86 -17.58 13.74
N LEU A 542 -5.00 -16.76 13.13
CA LEU A 542 -4.49 -17.00 11.77
C LEU A 542 -3.33 -17.99 11.71
N PHE A 543 -2.68 -18.23 12.85
CA PHE A 543 -1.57 -19.17 12.96
C PHE A 543 -2.09 -20.61 13.14
N THR A 544 -2.10 -21.34 12.04
CA THR A 544 -2.52 -22.75 11.97
C THR A 544 -1.47 -23.59 11.24
N GLY A 545 -1.43 -24.89 11.52
CA GLY A 545 -0.58 -25.85 10.81
C GLY A 545 -1.05 -26.22 9.40
N ASN A 546 -2.23 -25.75 8.98
CA ASN A 546 -2.78 -25.97 7.64
C ASN A 546 -1.93 -25.28 6.56
N PHE A 547 -2.21 -25.54 5.30
CA PHE A 547 -1.67 -24.71 4.21
C PHE A 547 -2.27 -23.29 4.26
N ALA A 548 -1.66 -22.32 3.58
CA ALA A 548 -2.20 -20.95 3.54
C ALA A 548 -3.53 -20.86 2.75
N SER A 549 -3.79 -21.84 1.86
CA SER A 549 -5.08 -22.12 1.24
C SER A 549 -6.17 -22.51 2.24
N GLY A 550 -5.80 -22.94 3.45
CA GLY A 550 -6.72 -23.42 4.48
C GLY A 550 -6.82 -24.94 4.56
N ASP A 551 -6.36 -25.64 3.53
CA ASP A 551 -6.40 -27.10 3.48
C ASP A 551 -5.57 -27.70 4.64
N PRO A 552 -6.12 -28.67 5.38
CA PRO A 552 -5.36 -29.37 6.40
C PRO A 552 -4.29 -30.25 5.76
N VAL A 553 -3.18 -30.44 6.48
CA VAL A 553 -2.22 -31.49 6.11
C VAL A 553 -2.90 -32.84 6.34
N SER A 554 -2.84 -33.75 5.36
CA SER A 554 -3.46 -35.07 5.50
C SER A 554 -2.91 -35.80 6.72
N LYS A 555 -3.78 -36.37 7.55
CA LYS A 555 -3.38 -37.18 8.73
C LYS A 555 -2.75 -38.51 8.34
N THR A 556 -2.96 -38.98 7.11
CA THR A 556 -2.34 -40.20 6.59
C THR A 556 -0.96 -39.96 5.98
N ASP A 557 -0.52 -38.70 5.90
CA ASP A 557 0.80 -38.33 5.44
C ASP A 557 1.85 -38.75 6.47
N LYS A 558 2.90 -39.47 6.03
CA LYS A 558 3.99 -39.90 6.93
C LYS A 558 4.75 -38.71 7.51
N ASP A 559 4.74 -37.58 6.82
CA ASP A 559 5.38 -36.34 7.24
C ASP A 559 4.37 -35.35 7.86
N HIS A 560 3.22 -35.82 8.36
CA HIS A 560 2.15 -34.95 8.88
C HIS A 560 2.67 -33.93 9.90
N ASP A 561 3.23 -34.38 11.02
CA ASP A 561 3.69 -33.51 12.11
C ASP A 561 4.78 -32.55 11.63
N ARG A 562 5.70 -33.03 10.78
CA ARG A 562 6.75 -32.20 10.17
C ARG A 562 6.12 -31.06 9.36
N LYS A 563 5.20 -31.37 8.45
CA LYS A 563 4.58 -30.37 7.58
C LYS A 563 3.74 -29.37 8.37
N VAL A 564 2.99 -29.84 9.36
CA VAL A 564 2.19 -29.00 10.27
C VAL A 564 3.09 -27.99 11.01
N ASN A 565 4.19 -28.47 11.62
CA ASN A 565 5.14 -27.63 12.35
C ASN A 565 5.87 -26.65 11.43
N THR A 566 6.42 -27.14 10.30
CA THR A 566 7.10 -26.29 9.31
C THR A 566 6.16 -25.21 8.77
N ASN A 567 4.91 -25.55 8.44
CA ASN A 567 3.93 -24.58 7.96
C ASN A 567 3.71 -23.45 8.98
N LEU A 568 3.49 -23.80 10.25
CA LEU A 568 3.28 -22.82 11.31
C LEU A 568 4.50 -21.91 11.49
N ILE A 569 5.69 -22.49 11.61
CA ILE A 569 6.94 -21.75 11.86
C ILE A 569 7.28 -20.82 10.69
N CYS A 570 7.16 -21.30 9.45
CA CYS A 570 7.51 -20.50 8.27
C CYS A 570 6.53 -19.35 8.03
N LYS A 571 5.24 -19.55 8.34
CA LYS A 571 4.24 -18.48 8.33
C LYS A 571 4.57 -17.38 9.34
N ILE A 572 4.97 -17.75 10.56
CA ILE A 572 5.41 -16.78 11.58
C ILE A 572 6.71 -16.09 11.13
N ALA A 573 7.63 -16.80 10.50
CA ALA A 573 8.87 -16.20 9.97
C ALA A 573 8.60 -15.09 8.92
N CYS A 574 7.52 -15.19 8.12
CA CYS A 574 7.09 -14.13 7.18
C CYS A 574 6.77 -12.79 7.87
N LEU A 575 6.56 -12.74 9.19
CA LEU A 575 6.38 -11.48 9.91
C LEU A 575 7.63 -10.59 9.83
N SER A 576 8.81 -11.18 9.62
CA SER A 576 10.10 -10.47 9.55
C SER A 576 10.66 -10.45 8.13
N ARG A 577 11.46 -9.43 7.83
CA ARG A 577 12.08 -9.27 6.51
C ARG A 577 13.36 -10.08 6.38
N ILE A 578 13.55 -10.72 5.22
CA ILE A 578 14.82 -11.37 4.88
C ILE A 578 15.92 -10.33 4.64
N ARG A 579 17.13 -10.61 5.14
CA ARG A 579 18.29 -9.72 4.94
C ARG A 579 18.94 -9.98 3.59
N HIS A 580 18.37 -9.42 2.52
CA HIS A 580 18.83 -9.59 1.15
C HIS A 580 19.69 -8.41 0.64
N LYS A 581 20.61 -8.67 -0.29
CA LYS A 581 21.33 -7.61 -1.03
C LYS A 581 20.33 -6.83 -1.91
N PRO A 582 20.60 -5.57 -2.27
CA PRO A 582 19.71 -4.78 -3.13
C PRO A 582 19.86 -5.22 -4.60
N VAL A 583 19.43 -6.45 -4.90
CA VAL A 583 19.46 -7.10 -6.21
C VAL A 583 18.20 -7.99 -6.35
N GLY A 584 17.85 -8.34 -7.58
CA GLY A 584 16.76 -9.29 -7.86
C GLY A 584 16.97 -10.64 -7.19
N PHE A 585 15.88 -11.18 -6.63
CA PHE A 585 15.86 -12.48 -5.99
C PHE A 585 15.99 -13.62 -7.00
N VAL A 586 16.80 -14.64 -6.68
CA VAL A 586 17.04 -15.81 -7.56
C VAL A 586 16.82 -17.13 -6.80
N GLY A 587 16.05 -17.11 -5.72
CA GLY A 587 15.73 -18.30 -4.91
C GLY A 587 14.42 -19.00 -5.31
N PRO A 588 14.01 -20.03 -4.54
CA PRO A 588 12.74 -20.72 -4.74
C PRO A 588 11.56 -19.79 -4.40
N LEU A 589 10.44 -20.02 -5.08
CA LEU A 589 9.18 -19.32 -4.87
C LEU A 589 8.18 -20.23 -4.14
N ASP A 590 7.35 -19.63 -3.28
CA ASP A 590 6.30 -20.33 -2.55
C ASP A 590 5.01 -19.50 -2.51
N ARG A 591 4.01 -19.90 -3.30
CA ARG A 591 2.72 -19.20 -3.40
C ARG A 591 1.92 -19.25 -2.09
N GLN A 592 2.09 -20.30 -1.27
CA GLN A 592 1.41 -20.42 0.02
C GLN A 592 1.98 -19.39 1.00
N LEU A 593 3.31 -19.27 1.06
CA LEU A 593 3.96 -18.26 1.90
C LEU A 593 3.72 -16.83 1.40
N LEU A 594 3.65 -16.60 0.08
CA LEU A 594 3.18 -15.32 -0.48
C LEU A 594 1.77 -14.98 -0.01
N THR A 595 0.85 -15.95 -0.09
CA THR A 595 -0.54 -15.78 0.34
C THR A 595 -0.61 -15.43 1.83
N PHE A 596 0.20 -16.08 2.67
CA PHE A 596 0.27 -15.74 4.08
C PHE A 596 0.93 -14.37 4.33
N ALA A 597 1.99 -14.03 3.60
CA ALA A 597 2.62 -12.71 3.69
C ALA A 597 1.63 -11.58 3.36
N ARG A 598 0.73 -11.77 2.39
CA ARG A 598 -0.33 -10.79 2.10
C ARG A 598 -1.39 -10.67 3.21
N LYS A 599 -1.62 -11.71 4.01
CA LYS A 599 -2.41 -11.58 5.25
C LYS A 599 -1.71 -10.67 6.25
N ILE A 600 -0.39 -10.83 6.40
CA ILE A 600 0.43 -9.95 7.25
C ILE A 600 0.34 -8.51 6.76
N THR A 601 0.48 -8.27 5.44
CA THR A 601 0.31 -6.94 4.85
C THR A 601 -1.05 -6.33 5.17
N ALA A 602 -2.14 -7.09 4.95
CA ALA A 602 -3.50 -6.60 5.19
C ALA A 602 -3.74 -6.21 6.66
N VAL A 603 -3.24 -7.02 7.61
CA VAL A 603 -3.30 -6.69 9.04
C VAL A 603 -2.46 -5.45 9.32
N ARG A 604 -1.20 -5.42 8.87
CA ARG A 604 -0.27 -4.29 9.10
C ARG A 604 -0.86 -2.96 8.61
N THR A 605 -1.38 -2.91 7.38
CA THR A 605 -1.99 -1.70 6.81
C THR A 605 -3.20 -1.24 7.65
N THR A 606 -4.06 -2.18 8.07
CA THR A 606 -5.21 -1.86 8.92
C THR A 606 -4.79 -1.27 10.28
N LEU A 607 -3.69 -1.78 10.87
CA LEU A 607 -3.16 -1.22 12.13
C LEU A 607 -2.56 0.18 11.93
N ARG A 608 -1.90 0.42 10.79
CA ARG A 608 -1.39 1.75 10.41
C ARG A 608 -2.53 2.76 10.28
N GLU A 609 -3.57 2.42 9.54
CA GLU A 609 -4.75 3.28 9.33
C GLU A 609 -5.42 3.65 10.65
N LEU A 610 -5.51 2.70 11.59
CA LEU A 610 -6.08 2.94 12.92
C LEU A 610 -5.22 3.94 13.72
N LEU A 611 -3.89 3.78 13.74
CA LEU A 611 -2.99 4.72 14.42
C LEU A 611 -3.06 6.14 13.85
N GLU A 612 -3.04 6.26 12.52
CA GLU A 612 -3.17 7.55 11.83
C GLU A 612 -4.51 8.23 12.16
N THR A 613 -5.59 7.45 12.21
CA THR A 613 -6.92 7.94 12.56
C THR A 613 -7.01 8.40 14.02
N ILE A 614 -6.43 7.64 14.95
CA ILE A 614 -6.34 8.02 16.36
C ILE A 614 -5.56 9.33 16.51
N MET A 615 -4.39 9.43 15.90
CA MET A 615 -3.57 10.65 15.94
C MET A 615 -4.33 11.85 15.37
N THR A 616 -4.94 11.68 14.20
CA THR A 616 -5.71 12.75 13.54
C THR A 616 -6.91 13.18 14.37
N SER A 617 -7.58 12.25 15.06
CA SER A 617 -8.71 12.60 15.93
C SER A 617 -8.30 13.52 17.07
N MET A 618 -7.10 13.37 17.64
CA MET A 618 -6.59 14.26 18.69
C MET A 618 -6.39 15.69 18.17
N PHE A 619 -5.87 15.82 16.94
CA PHE A 619 -5.72 17.11 16.28
C PHE A 619 -7.07 17.78 15.99
N LEU A 620 -8.04 17.05 15.43
CA LEU A 620 -9.38 17.57 15.13
C LEU A 620 -10.14 17.96 16.41
N ASN A 621 -9.88 17.28 17.53
CA ASN A 621 -10.50 17.58 18.82
C ASN A 621 -9.82 18.75 19.57
N GLY A 622 -8.78 19.37 19.01
CA GLY A 622 -8.07 20.49 19.64
C GLY A 622 -7.30 20.08 20.91
N GLU A 623 -6.88 18.83 20.99
CA GLU A 623 -6.12 18.30 22.13
C GLU A 623 -4.63 18.54 21.98
N ILE A 624 -4.16 18.71 20.74
CA ILE A 624 -2.76 18.89 20.38
C ILE A 624 -2.52 20.33 19.93
N ASP A 625 -1.37 20.90 20.29
CA ASP A 625 -0.89 22.16 19.75
C ASP A 625 -0.65 22.07 18.24
N ARG A 626 -1.21 23.02 17.51
CA ARG A 626 -1.17 23.07 16.04
C ARG A 626 -0.10 24.02 15.52
N ASP A 627 0.46 24.88 16.37
CA ASP A 627 1.58 25.76 16.00
C ASP A 627 2.90 24.97 16.08
N ARG A 628 3.21 24.25 15.00
CA ARG A 628 4.33 23.28 14.99
C ARG A 628 4.96 23.11 13.61
N GLU A 629 6.23 22.69 13.61
CA GLU A 629 7.04 22.48 12.39
C GLU A 629 7.40 21.00 12.16
N ASP A 630 7.24 20.15 13.17
CA ASP A 630 7.64 18.74 13.24
C ASP A 630 6.65 17.75 12.58
N TRP A 631 5.77 18.22 11.68
CA TRP A 631 4.71 17.41 11.05
C TRP A 631 5.21 16.15 10.36
N THR A 632 6.27 16.27 9.55
CA THR A 632 6.87 15.13 8.86
C THR A 632 7.45 14.15 9.87
N SER A 633 8.10 14.65 10.91
CA SER A 633 8.68 13.83 11.99
C SER A 633 7.60 13.00 12.70
N LEU A 634 6.45 13.62 13.03
CA LEU A 634 5.30 12.92 13.62
C LEU A 634 4.79 11.76 12.75
N ALA A 635 4.63 11.99 11.44
CA ALA A 635 4.17 10.96 10.52
C ALA A 635 5.16 9.76 10.45
N GLN A 636 6.47 10.05 10.55
CA GLN A 636 7.53 9.04 10.50
C GLN A 636 7.72 8.27 11.81
N MET A 637 7.34 8.84 12.96
CA MET A 637 7.39 8.17 14.25
C MET A 637 6.35 7.05 14.40
N LEU A 638 5.31 7.03 13.56
CA LEU A 638 4.34 5.95 13.55
C LEU A 638 4.94 4.67 12.91
N PRO A 639 4.71 3.47 13.48
CA PRO A 639 5.19 2.20 12.93
C PRO A 639 4.37 1.77 11.70
N PHE A 640 4.71 0.60 11.14
CA PHE A 640 3.96 -0.13 10.10
C PHE A 640 4.03 0.46 8.69
N ALA A 641 5.08 1.23 8.38
CA ALA A 641 5.24 1.88 7.08
C ALA A 641 5.71 0.94 5.95
N SER A 642 6.33 -0.20 6.27
CA SER A 642 7.02 -1.06 5.31
C SER A 642 6.54 -2.51 5.33
N ASP A 643 6.64 -3.18 4.17
CA ASP A 643 6.25 -4.58 4.01
C ASP A 643 7.44 -5.53 3.82
N ASN A 644 7.33 -6.72 4.41
CA ASN A 644 8.40 -7.69 4.60
C ASN A 644 8.40 -8.81 3.55
N GLY A 645 7.24 -9.11 2.95
CA GLY A 645 7.09 -10.19 1.97
C GLY A 645 7.30 -11.59 2.54
N SER A 646 7.32 -12.59 1.66
CA SER A 646 7.44 -14.01 2.04
C SER A 646 8.88 -14.53 2.16
N GLY A 647 9.87 -13.70 1.82
CA GLY A 647 11.26 -14.12 1.67
C GLY A 647 11.83 -14.81 2.91
N ASN A 648 11.57 -14.31 4.12
CA ASN A 648 12.14 -14.93 5.33
C ASN A 648 11.45 -16.25 5.69
N GLY A 649 10.15 -16.39 5.39
CA GLY A 649 9.45 -17.66 5.49
C GLY A 649 10.00 -18.70 4.52
N ILE A 650 10.34 -18.29 3.29
CA ILE A 650 10.96 -19.18 2.30
C ILE A 650 12.36 -19.62 2.77
N ALA A 651 13.14 -18.71 3.34
CA ALA A 651 14.44 -19.03 3.92
C ALA A 651 14.31 -20.05 5.07
N ALA A 652 13.39 -19.79 6.01
CA ALA A 652 13.11 -20.70 7.12
C ALA A 652 12.64 -22.07 6.64
N LYS A 653 11.76 -22.12 5.63
CA LYS A 653 11.27 -23.38 5.05
C LYS A 653 12.40 -24.17 4.40
N THR A 654 13.20 -23.51 3.58
CA THR A 654 14.35 -24.13 2.90
C THR A 654 15.34 -24.75 3.91
N TYR A 655 15.54 -24.08 5.04
CA TYR A 655 16.35 -24.59 6.15
C TYR A 655 15.69 -25.78 6.87
N LEU A 656 14.43 -25.65 7.27
CA LEU A 656 13.73 -26.70 8.03
C LEU A 656 13.52 -27.97 7.21
N ASP A 657 13.23 -27.85 5.91
CA ASP A 657 13.13 -28.99 5.01
C ASP A 657 14.47 -29.72 4.89
N ALA A 658 15.59 -28.97 4.86
CA ALA A 658 16.93 -29.54 4.85
C ALA A 658 17.27 -30.33 6.12
N VAL A 659 17.06 -29.70 7.28
CA VAL A 659 17.40 -30.29 8.57
C VAL A 659 16.50 -31.48 8.90
N SER A 660 15.30 -31.54 8.33
CA SER A 660 14.37 -32.64 8.54
C SER A 660 14.59 -33.85 7.61
N GLU A 661 15.45 -33.72 6.60
CA GLU A 661 15.91 -34.85 5.79
C GLU A 661 17.04 -35.63 6.50
N GLU A 662 17.71 -35.00 7.46
CA GLU A 662 18.84 -35.56 8.23
C GLU A 662 18.37 -36.08 9.61
N ALA A 663 18.95 -37.20 10.07
CA ALA A 663 18.59 -37.80 11.36
C ALA A 663 19.04 -36.96 12.57
N GLU A 664 20.14 -36.19 12.42
CA GLU A 664 20.66 -35.24 13.40
C GLU A 664 21.21 -34.00 12.68
N VAL A 665 21.15 -32.83 13.32
CA VAL A 665 21.71 -31.58 12.77
C VAL A 665 23.24 -31.61 12.89
N THR A 666 23.91 -32.22 11.92
CA THR A 666 25.37 -32.35 11.93
C THR A 666 26.09 -31.04 11.58
N ASP A 667 27.32 -30.88 12.04
CA ASP A 667 28.19 -29.77 11.62
C ASP A 667 28.50 -29.82 10.11
N ALA A 668 28.40 -31.01 9.49
CA ALA A 668 28.50 -31.19 8.04
C ALA A 668 27.33 -30.55 7.28
N LEU A 669 26.08 -30.72 7.73
CA LEU A 669 24.91 -30.05 7.14
C LEU A 669 25.02 -28.52 7.28
N LYS A 670 25.44 -28.05 8.47
CA LYS A 670 25.72 -26.62 8.70
C LYS A 670 26.81 -26.11 7.75
N THR A 671 27.79 -26.95 7.43
CA THR A 671 28.87 -26.61 6.49
C THR A 671 28.38 -26.60 5.04
N ALA A 672 27.56 -27.55 4.60
CA ALA A 672 26.97 -27.56 3.26
C ALA A 672 26.05 -26.35 3.00
N ILE A 673 25.24 -25.97 3.99
CA ILE A 673 24.42 -24.75 3.94
C ILE A 673 25.32 -23.50 3.89
N LYS A 674 26.42 -23.47 4.66
CA LYS A 674 27.42 -22.39 4.61
C LYS A 674 28.17 -22.32 3.29
N GLN A 675 28.44 -23.46 2.66
CA GLN A 675 29.10 -23.58 1.35
C GLN A 675 28.14 -23.31 0.18
N GLN A 676 26.84 -23.19 0.45
CA GLN A 676 25.81 -22.79 -0.52
C GLN A 676 25.70 -23.76 -1.72
N GLU A 677 25.94 -25.04 -1.48
CA GLU A 677 25.90 -26.04 -2.54
C GLU A 677 24.45 -26.43 -2.90
N GLY A 678 24.21 -26.75 -4.18
CA GLY A 678 22.91 -27.22 -4.66
C GLY A 678 21.74 -26.26 -4.39
N LYS A 679 20.72 -26.72 -3.65
CA LYS A 679 19.47 -26.01 -3.37
C LYS A 679 19.63 -24.74 -2.51
N TYR A 680 20.82 -24.51 -1.97
CA TYR A 680 21.16 -23.39 -1.08
C TYR A 680 21.97 -22.27 -1.76
N SER A 681 22.31 -22.43 -3.04
CA SER A 681 23.13 -21.48 -3.81
C SER A 681 22.61 -20.04 -3.79
N TRP A 682 21.28 -19.86 -3.73
CA TRP A 682 20.67 -18.53 -3.66
C TRP A 682 20.98 -17.77 -2.36
N PHE A 683 21.43 -18.44 -1.28
CA PHE A 683 21.84 -17.77 -0.04
C PHE A 683 23.06 -16.86 -0.21
N GLY A 684 23.83 -16.99 -1.31
CA GLY A 684 24.90 -16.06 -1.67
C GLY A 684 24.44 -14.60 -1.83
N GLN A 685 23.13 -14.40 -2.03
CA GLN A 685 22.51 -13.09 -2.18
C GLN A 685 22.10 -12.46 -0.84
N LEU A 686 22.23 -13.17 0.29
CA LEU A 686 21.98 -12.62 1.63
C LEU A 686 23.09 -11.65 2.07
N ARG A 687 22.72 -10.62 2.84
CA ARG A 687 23.68 -9.66 3.42
C ARG A 687 24.46 -10.33 4.56
N GLY A 688 25.76 -9.99 4.66
CA GLY A 688 26.64 -10.50 5.71
C GLY A 688 27.49 -11.72 5.33
N GLY A 689 27.89 -11.84 4.06
CA GLY A 689 28.81 -12.89 3.61
C GLY A 689 28.14 -14.23 3.27
N GLY A 690 26.84 -14.23 2.94
CA GLY A 690 26.15 -15.46 2.56
C GLY A 690 25.74 -16.37 3.72
N THR A 691 25.87 -15.90 4.97
CA THR A 691 25.43 -16.65 6.15
C THR A 691 23.91 -16.54 6.32
N LEU A 692 23.21 -17.67 6.22
CA LEU A 692 21.78 -17.79 6.48
C LEU A 692 21.39 -17.42 7.93
N THR A 693 22.37 -17.49 8.84
CA THR A 693 22.20 -17.39 10.30
C THR A 693 21.44 -16.15 10.71
N LYS A 694 21.81 -14.94 10.26
CA LYS A 694 21.13 -13.70 10.73
C LYS A 694 19.65 -13.61 10.34
N SER A 695 19.26 -14.13 9.18
CA SER A 695 17.85 -14.13 8.75
C SER A 695 17.04 -15.17 9.53
N LEU A 696 17.64 -16.33 9.80
CA LEU A 696 17.04 -17.36 10.66
C LEU A 696 16.98 -16.94 12.12
N ASP A 697 18.03 -16.31 12.65
CA ASP A 697 18.05 -15.74 14.00
C ASP A 697 16.88 -14.76 14.18
N GLN A 698 16.58 -13.95 13.16
CA GLN A 698 15.41 -13.09 13.16
C GLN A 698 14.10 -13.91 13.16
N ALA A 699 14.00 -14.96 12.33
CA ALA A 699 12.83 -15.84 12.30
C ALA A 699 12.59 -16.53 13.65
N TRP A 700 13.66 -17.02 14.30
CA TRP A 700 13.61 -17.65 15.61
C TRP A 700 13.26 -16.63 16.70
N LYS A 701 13.82 -15.42 16.66
CA LYS A 701 13.46 -14.34 17.57
C LYS A 701 11.98 -13.97 17.46
N VAL A 702 11.43 -13.93 16.24
CA VAL A 702 9.99 -13.71 16.02
C VAL A 702 9.18 -14.88 16.59
N TRP A 703 9.59 -16.12 16.34
CA TRP A 703 8.95 -17.29 16.92
C TRP A 703 8.90 -17.21 18.44
N ASP A 704 10.04 -16.95 19.09
CA ASP A 704 10.16 -16.86 20.54
C ASP A 704 9.25 -15.75 21.11
N ALA A 705 9.12 -14.61 20.41
CA ALA A 705 8.25 -13.53 20.82
C ALA A 705 6.75 -13.93 20.77
N ILE A 706 6.30 -14.56 19.68
CA ILE A 706 4.92 -15.03 19.56
C ILE A 706 4.65 -16.15 20.56
N TYR A 707 5.59 -17.08 20.73
CA TYR A 707 5.48 -18.17 21.69
C TYR A 707 5.41 -17.64 23.13
N ALA A 708 6.22 -16.65 23.51
CA ALA A 708 6.14 -16.03 24.84
C ALA A 708 4.75 -15.46 25.16
N ALA A 709 4.06 -14.89 24.16
CA ALA A 709 2.69 -14.43 24.30
C ALA A 709 1.69 -15.57 24.57
N THR A 710 1.90 -16.75 23.96
CA THR A 710 1.01 -17.90 24.17
C THR A 710 1.13 -18.52 25.56
N GLN A 711 2.23 -18.25 26.26
CA GLN A 711 2.46 -18.76 27.62
C GLN A 711 1.80 -17.91 28.72
N ILE A 712 1.19 -16.75 28.38
CA ILE A 712 0.55 -15.90 29.39
C ILE A 712 -0.77 -16.49 29.87
N PRO A 713 -0.92 -16.80 31.19
CA PRO A 713 -2.12 -17.42 31.73
C PRO A 713 -3.39 -16.59 31.49
N GLY A 714 -4.48 -17.24 31.11
CA GLY A 714 -5.78 -16.59 30.88
C GLY A 714 -5.91 -15.87 29.54
N THR A 715 -4.90 -15.97 28.67
CA THR A 715 -4.99 -15.49 27.28
C THR A 715 -5.70 -16.54 26.42
N ASP A 716 -6.76 -16.15 25.73
CA ASP A 716 -7.53 -17.05 24.85
C ASP A 716 -6.81 -17.27 23.52
N VAL A 717 -5.77 -18.10 23.54
CA VAL A 717 -4.96 -18.42 22.36
C VAL A 717 -5.49 -19.68 21.68
N LYS A 718 -5.96 -19.53 20.45
CA LYS A 718 -6.29 -20.68 19.59
C LYS A 718 -5.03 -21.49 19.29
N GLU A 719 -5.18 -22.81 19.22
CA GLU A 719 -4.08 -23.73 18.89
C GLU A 719 -2.91 -23.73 19.90
N THR A 720 -3.15 -23.40 21.18
CA THR A 720 -2.09 -23.36 22.22
C THR A 720 -1.25 -24.65 22.26
N LYS A 721 -1.87 -25.82 22.14
CA LYS A 721 -1.17 -27.12 22.12
C LYS A 721 -0.20 -27.24 20.96
N LEU A 722 -0.63 -26.81 19.77
CA LEU A 722 0.18 -26.84 18.56
C LEU A 722 1.43 -25.96 18.70
N PHE A 723 1.32 -24.79 19.33
CA PHE A 723 2.48 -23.93 19.60
C PHE A 723 3.53 -24.62 20.47
N THR A 724 3.10 -25.34 21.52
CA THR A 724 4.01 -26.10 22.37
C THR A 724 4.68 -27.24 21.60
N GLU A 725 3.91 -28.04 20.85
CA GLU A 725 4.42 -29.13 20.02
C GLU A 725 5.43 -28.64 18.97
N ALA A 726 5.12 -27.53 18.29
CA ALA A 726 6.00 -26.93 17.30
C ALA A 726 7.27 -26.32 17.93
N ASN A 727 7.18 -25.76 19.14
CA ASN A 727 8.33 -25.22 19.86
C ASN A 727 9.31 -26.32 20.29
N ASP A 728 8.77 -27.43 20.81
CA ASP A 728 9.58 -28.60 21.17
C ASP A 728 10.21 -29.23 19.93
N TRP A 729 9.49 -29.24 18.81
CA TRP A 729 10.02 -29.71 17.53
C TRP A 729 11.11 -28.81 16.95
N LEU A 730 10.99 -27.48 17.07
CA LEU A 730 11.95 -26.49 16.57
C LEU A 730 13.22 -26.43 17.44
N SER A 731 13.10 -26.59 18.75
CA SER A 731 14.20 -26.43 19.72
C SER A 731 15.50 -27.19 19.38
N PRO A 732 15.49 -28.47 19.00
CA PRO A 732 16.70 -29.18 18.58
C PRO A 732 17.16 -28.88 17.14
N ARG A 733 16.37 -28.13 16.36
CA ARG A 733 16.60 -27.89 14.92
C ARG A 733 17.11 -26.47 14.60
N ARG A 734 17.06 -25.56 15.57
CA ARG A 734 17.49 -24.16 15.39
C ARG A 734 18.98 -23.94 15.61
#